data_AF-A0AAW8XGR0-F1
#
_entry.id   AF-A0AAW8XGR0-F1
#
_cell.length_a   1.000
_cell.length_b   1.000
_cell.length_c   1.000
_cell.angle_alpha   90.00
_cell.angle_beta   90.00
_cell.angle_gamma   90.00
#
_symmetry.space_group_name_H-M   'P 1'
#
loop_
_entity.id
_entity.type
_entity.pdbx_description
1 polymer ?
#
loop_
_entity_poly.entity_id
_entity_poly.type
_entity_poly.pdbx_seq_one_letter_code
_entity_poly.pdbx_strand_id
1 'polypeptide(L)'
;MNIILFRQARWLRAAGAVARRFMPQTPSATLRSDGQAVIYAAKSFAAAMLAYYLALSIGLQRPSWAIITVYIVSQTSAGASLSRSVYRLVGTVVGAAATVIIVPTFVNQPILCSVVLALWIAGSLCLSLLERTPRGYAFLLAGYTASLIGFPAVSAPGTIFDLAVTRVEEIAIGILCAGLIHRFVLPVRIAGRFNSTLAQTLATARLRIADTLAGKPVAAETLRLALSLQFLQGINHHLPWDDGLSVPHRQARKAIHDRLARLLIVNGELYDRLQRSGPPPDDLQALLAEAEAWLTGPQAARSAPSADGLLSRCERLIVRYAADAQTMDEALRLSLARHLAEAIRLLQESERLAKAVYRRRSPALPPDAGAAKGYVFHRDPLSALRTSFGAFVIILSGCLIWIGSAWPDGGTAVSILGVCCSLFASFDAPAAHLVKYLIGCVWGVLFSLLYSFVLLPQVNEFALLAAVLAPVYLLAGSLQARPATTFMAMGITLTLPILCELGASYRGDFATAINTALALFIAVGYAAFGMRLLQTVQAETAIRRLLTLCQRDIRRAARGRLAHNAHRWTNLMIDRTALLLPRLPQSGPAAGQLLDTMLRDIRTGLAVIHLRRRYQQADSASADAVQALLDALNPQPDITALEQPVNALLAQALPATDAASRERAEALIALYCALHLPEESQNHA
;
A
#
# COMPACT_ATOMS: atom_id res chain seq x y z
N MET A 1 -54.50 -40.47 16.33
CA MET A 1 -53.45 -41.32 15.73
C MET A 1 -52.50 -40.48 14.88
N ASN A 2 -51.84 -39.49 15.49
CA ASN A 2 -51.17 -38.39 14.78
C ASN A 2 -49.77 -38.06 15.35
N ILE A 3 -49.13 -39.03 16.02
CA ILE A 3 -47.85 -38.82 16.74
C ILE A 3 -46.70 -39.67 16.17
N ILE A 4 -46.98 -40.66 15.30
CA ILE A 4 -45.96 -41.60 14.80
C ILE A 4 -45.35 -41.16 13.45
N LEU A 5 -46.07 -40.39 12.62
CA LEU A 5 -45.56 -39.90 11.32
C LEU A 5 -44.55 -38.73 11.44
N PHE A 6 -44.56 -37.99 12.55
CA PHE A 6 -43.64 -36.85 12.74
C PHE A 6 -42.21 -37.27 13.14
N ARG A 7 -42.00 -38.53 13.56
CA ARG A 7 -40.68 -39.03 13.97
C ARG A 7 -39.82 -39.54 12.81
N GLN A 8 -40.40 -40.05 11.73
CA GLN A 8 -39.65 -40.56 10.57
C GLN A 8 -39.04 -39.43 9.71
N ALA A 9 -39.71 -38.27 9.60
CA ALA A 9 -39.17 -37.12 8.87
C ALA A 9 -37.95 -36.46 9.54
N ARG A 10 -37.81 -36.60 10.88
CA ARG A 10 -36.64 -36.10 11.62
C ARG A 10 -35.40 -36.96 11.40
N TRP A 11 -35.55 -38.28 11.23
CA TRP A 11 -34.43 -39.19 10.97
C TRP A 11 -33.85 -39.03 9.57
N LEU A 12 -34.68 -38.81 8.54
CA LEU A 12 -34.19 -38.54 7.17
C LEU A 12 -33.52 -37.16 7.04
N ARG A 13 -33.97 -36.14 7.79
CA ARG A 13 -33.28 -34.85 7.90
C ARG A 13 -31.98 -34.94 8.72
N ALA A 14 -31.93 -35.81 9.73
CA ALA A 14 -30.71 -36.07 10.51
C ALA A 14 -29.66 -36.84 9.69
N ALA A 15 -30.06 -37.83 8.88
CA ALA A 15 -29.17 -38.55 7.98
C ALA A 15 -28.59 -37.63 6.87
N GLY A 16 -29.41 -36.72 6.32
CA GLY A 16 -28.93 -35.68 5.38
C GLY A 16 -28.06 -34.59 6.02
N ALA A 17 -28.13 -34.40 7.34
CA ALA A 17 -27.28 -33.48 8.10
C ALA A 17 -25.93 -34.12 8.49
N VAL A 18 -25.91 -35.44 8.74
CA VAL A 18 -24.68 -36.20 8.98
C VAL A 18 -23.91 -36.43 7.67
N ALA A 19 -24.60 -36.69 6.55
CA ALA A 19 -23.97 -36.83 5.23
C ALA A 19 -23.32 -35.51 4.74
N ARG A 20 -23.89 -34.34 5.08
CA ARG A 20 -23.25 -33.03 4.83
C ARG A 20 -22.02 -32.76 5.70
N ARG A 21 -21.83 -33.51 6.79
CA ARG A 21 -20.66 -33.41 7.68
C ARG A 21 -19.45 -34.20 7.19
N PHE A 22 -19.66 -35.12 6.24
CA PHE A 22 -18.62 -35.95 5.61
C PHE A 22 -18.30 -35.56 4.15
N MET A 23 -18.94 -34.54 3.59
CA MET A 23 -18.40 -33.87 2.40
C MET A 23 -17.14 -33.11 2.81
N PRO A 24 -16.06 -33.12 2.00
CA PRO A 24 -14.83 -32.40 2.32
C PRO A 24 -15.15 -30.92 2.46
N GLN A 25 -15.29 -30.46 3.70
CA GLN A 25 -15.44 -29.05 4.00
C GLN A 25 -14.19 -28.38 3.46
N THR A 26 -14.39 -27.33 2.65
CA THR A 26 -13.29 -26.45 2.26
C THR A 26 -12.50 -26.11 3.51
N PRO A 27 -11.17 -26.33 3.54
CA PRO A 27 -10.38 -26.13 4.75
C PRO A 27 -10.65 -24.73 5.30
N SER A 28 -10.87 -24.64 6.62
CA SER A 28 -11.10 -23.38 7.32
C SER A 28 -10.03 -22.36 6.90
N ALA A 29 -10.39 -21.07 6.88
CA ALA A 29 -9.47 -20.01 6.44
C ALA A 29 -8.12 -20.06 7.18
N THR A 30 -8.13 -20.50 8.44
CA THR A 30 -6.95 -20.72 9.29
C THR A 30 -6.10 -21.92 8.83
N LEU A 31 -6.72 -23.07 8.53
CA LEU A 31 -6.00 -24.23 7.99
C LEU A 31 -5.34 -23.92 6.64
N ARG A 32 -6.00 -23.11 5.80
CA ARG A 32 -5.43 -22.67 4.51
C ARG A 32 -4.27 -21.70 4.68
N SER A 33 -4.34 -20.78 5.64
CA SER A 33 -3.23 -19.88 5.94
C SER A 33 -2.03 -20.63 6.52
N ASP A 34 -2.28 -21.65 7.34
CA ASP A 34 -1.23 -22.48 7.94
C ASP A 34 -0.54 -23.35 6.90
N GLY A 35 -1.29 -23.96 5.97
CA GLY A 35 -0.71 -24.69 4.84
C GLY A 35 0.18 -23.81 3.97
N GLN A 36 -0.22 -22.56 3.68
CA GLN A 36 0.60 -21.61 2.92
C GLN A 36 1.87 -21.20 3.67
N ALA A 37 1.78 -21.04 5.00
CA ALA A 37 2.93 -20.71 5.84
C ALA A 37 3.97 -21.85 5.86
N VAL A 38 3.52 -23.11 5.96
CA VAL A 38 4.40 -24.29 5.94
C VAL A 38 5.08 -24.44 4.57
N ILE A 39 4.35 -24.27 3.47
CA ILE A 39 4.94 -24.31 2.12
C ILE A 39 6.00 -23.21 1.95
N TYR A 40 5.71 -21.99 2.42
CA TYR A 40 6.68 -20.89 2.41
C TYR A 40 7.94 -21.22 3.23
N ALA A 41 7.77 -21.78 4.43
CA ALA A 41 8.87 -22.17 5.30
C ALA A 41 9.75 -23.25 4.66
N ALA A 42 9.14 -24.32 4.13
CA ALA A 42 9.86 -25.41 3.48
C ALA A 42 10.66 -24.93 2.25
N LYS A 43 10.05 -24.08 1.41
CA LYS A 43 10.72 -23.49 0.25
C LYS A 43 11.88 -22.58 0.65
N SER A 44 11.67 -21.73 1.65
CA SER A 44 12.71 -20.80 2.12
C SER A 44 13.87 -21.56 2.77
N PHE A 45 13.58 -22.61 3.53
CA PHE A 45 14.59 -23.49 4.11
C PHE A 45 15.39 -24.23 3.04
N ALA A 46 14.72 -24.86 2.06
CA ALA A 46 15.39 -25.55 0.96
C ALA A 46 16.29 -24.59 0.14
N ALA A 47 15.81 -23.37 -0.14
CA ALA A 47 16.60 -22.34 -0.80
C ALA A 47 17.81 -21.90 0.03
N ALA A 48 17.64 -21.74 1.34
CA ALA A 48 18.71 -21.34 2.26
C ALA A 48 19.80 -22.41 2.37
N MET A 49 19.42 -23.68 2.49
CA MET A 49 20.39 -24.78 2.54
C MET A 49 21.10 -24.97 1.21
N LEU A 50 20.40 -24.84 0.08
CA LEU A 50 21.05 -24.86 -1.23
C LEU A 50 22.06 -23.72 -1.39
N ALA A 51 21.68 -22.50 -0.99
CA ALA A 51 22.58 -21.35 -1.05
C ALA A 51 23.81 -21.53 -0.14
N TYR A 52 23.60 -22.06 1.06
CA TYR A 52 24.65 -22.33 2.02
C TYR A 52 25.61 -23.42 1.53
N TYR A 53 25.08 -24.51 0.95
CA TYR A 53 25.87 -25.57 0.33
C TYR A 53 26.76 -25.04 -0.79
N LEU A 54 26.19 -24.24 -1.70
CA LEU A 54 26.94 -23.65 -2.82
C LEU A 54 28.01 -22.68 -2.32
N ALA A 55 27.69 -21.84 -1.34
CA ALA A 55 28.64 -20.89 -0.78
C ALA A 55 29.84 -21.59 -0.10
N LEU A 56 29.59 -22.69 0.63
CA LEU A 56 30.65 -23.53 1.19
C LEU A 56 31.45 -24.24 0.10
N SER A 57 30.79 -24.76 -0.94
CA SER A 57 31.45 -25.49 -2.05
C SER A 57 32.37 -24.59 -2.87
N ILE A 58 32.03 -23.31 -3.02
CA ILE A 58 32.87 -22.30 -3.69
C ILE A 58 34.04 -21.86 -2.79
N GLY A 59 33.96 -22.13 -1.49
CA GLY A 59 34.99 -21.72 -0.51
C GLY A 59 34.85 -20.28 -0.03
N LEU A 60 33.63 -19.72 -0.03
CA LEU A 60 33.40 -18.38 0.50
C LEU A 60 33.68 -18.32 2.00
N GLN A 61 34.26 -17.20 2.47
CA GLN A 61 34.68 -17.08 3.87
C GLN A 61 33.51 -16.91 4.86
N ARG A 62 32.39 -16.28 4.47
CA ARG A 62 31.27 -15.95 5.39
C ARG A 62 29.88 -16.35 4.84
N PRO A 63 29.65 -17.64 4.51
CA PRO A 63 28.43 -18.15 3.87
C PRO A 63 27.11 -17.90 4.65
N SER A 64 27.17 -17.49 5.92
CA SER A 64 26.02 -17.08 6.73
C SER A 64 25.11 -16.03 6.06
N TRP A 65 25.67 -15.14 5.23
CA TRP A 65 24.89 -14.09 4.55
C TRP A 65 24.02 -14.59 3.40
N ALA A 66 24.36 -15.74 2.82
CA ALA A 66 23.53 -16.38 1.82
C ALA A 66 22.19 -16.82 2.44
N ILE A 67 22.23 -17.42 3.65
CA ILE A 67 21.04 -17.82 4.41
C ILE A 67 20.18 -16.60 4.78
N ILE A 68 20.81 -15.56 5.36
CA ILE A 68 20.13 -14.31 5.73
C ILE A 68 19.43 -13.70 4.51
N THR A 69 20.11 -13.71 3.37
CA THR A 69 19.58 -13.16 2.13
C THR A 69 18.33 -13.88 1.68
N VAL A 70 18.34 -15.21 1.66
CA VAL A 70 17.18 -16.02 1.28
C VAL A 70 15.96 -15.64 2.13
N TYR A 71 16.09 -15.64 3.45
CA TYR A 71 14.94 -15.34 4.33
C TYR A 71 14.42 -13.90 4.20
N ILE A 72 15.27 -12.93 3.88
CA ILE A 72 14.82 -11.54 3.68
C ILE A 72 14.14 -11.37 2.31
N VAL A 73 14.63 -12.02 1.25
CA VAL A 73 14.05 -11.85 -0.10
C VAL A 73 12.83 -12.73 -0.32
N SER A 74 12.74 -13.87 0.35
CA SER A 74 11.63 -14.82 0.26
C SER A 74 10.31 -14.13 0.60
N GLN A 75 9.41 -14.07 -0.40
CA GLN A 75 8.04 -13.58 -0.24
C GLN A 75 7.03 -14.71 -0.45
N THR A 76 5.80 -14.50 0.03
CA THR A 76 4.69 -15.46 -0.16
C THR A 76 4.25 -15.64 -1.61
N SER A 77 4.75 -14.82 -2.54
CA SER A 77 4.51 -14.96 -3.98
C SER A 77 5.83 -14.88 -4.76
N ALA A 78 5.92 -15.64 -5.86
CA ALA A 78 7.15 -15.76 -6.64
C ALA A 78 7.57 -14.42 -7.28
N GLY A 79 6.63 -13.69 -7.90
CA GLY A 79 6.91 -12.39 -8.53
C GLY A 79 7.37 -11.32 -7.52
N ALA A 80 6.77 -11.29 -6.31
CA ALA A 80 7.23 -10.39 -5.26
C ALA A 80 8.66 -10.75 -4.79
N SER A 81 8.95 -12.04 -4.61
CA SER A 81 10.27 -12.54 -4.23
C SER A 81 11.33 -12.14 -5.26
N LEU A 82 11.05 -12.33 -6.55
CA LEU A 82 11.98 -12.02 -7.63
C LEU A 82 12.25 -10.51 -7.73
N SER A 83 11.19 -9.69 -7.71
CA SER A 83 11.36 -8.24 -7.74
C SER A 83 12.16 -7.72 -6.54
N ARG A 84 11.89 -8.24 -5.32
CA ARG A 84 12.63 -7.88 -4.11
C ARG A 84 14.08 -8.33 -4.19
N SER A 85 14.34 -9.47 -4.80
CA SER A 85 15.70 -9.98 -5.02
C SER A 85 16.51 -9.10 -5.97
N VAL A 86 15.93 -8.65 -7.09
CA VAL A 86 16.65 -7.76 -8.02
C VAL A 86 16.97 -6.41 -7.39
N TYR A 87 16.01 -5.80 -6.71
CA TYR A 87 16.27 -4.55 -5.98
C TYR A 87 17.26 -4.76 -4.82
N ARG A 88 17.31 -5.98 -4.26
CA ARG A 88 18.34 -6.32 -3.27
C ARG A 88 19.74 -6.30 -3.90
N LEU A 89 19.91 -6.97 -5.03
CA LEU A 89 21.21 -7.02 -5.71
C LEU A 89 21.71 -5.61 -6.06
N VAL A 90 20.83 -4.78 -6.65
CA VAL A 90 21.18 -3.40 -7.01
C VAL A 90 21.58 -2.58 -5.79
N GLY A 91 20.80 -2.63 -4.71
CA GLY A 91 21.10 -1.89 -3.49
C GLY A 91 22.42 -2.33 -2.85
N THR A 92 22.68 -3.64 -2.80
CA THR A 92 23.93 -4.18 -2.26
C THR A 92 25.15 -3.74 -3.05
N VAL A 93 25.10 -3.81 -4.39
CA VAL A 93 26.21 -3.36 -5.24
C VAL A 93 26.50 -1.88 -5.05
N VAL A 94 25.46 -1.03 -5.02
CA VAL A 94 25.61 0.41 -4.81
C VAL A 94 26.16 0.72 -3.41
N GLY A 95 25.66 0.05 -2.37
CA GLY A 95 26.14 0.21 -1.00
C GLY A 95 27.59 -0.25 -0.82
N ALA A 96 27.94 -1.40 -1.39
CA ALA A 96 29.30 -1.94 -1.36
C ALA A 96 30.30 -1.00 -2.08
N ALA A 97 29.95 -0.52 -3.28
CA ALA A 97 30.78 0.43 -4.02
C ALA A 97 30.98 1.73 -3.23
N ALA A 98 29.92 2.28 -2.62
CA ALA A 98 30.03 3.48 -1.79
C ALA A 98 30.94 3.27 -0.58
N THR A 99 30.85 2.12 0.10
CA THR A 99 31.72 1.80 1.24
C THR A 99 33.19 1.65 0.85
N VAL A 100 33.48 1.00 -0.27
CA VAL A 100 34.85 0.84 -0.81
C VAL A 100 35.47 2.20 -1.17
N ILE A 101 34.65 3.19 -1.55
CA ILE A 101 35.12 4.55 -1.79
C ILE A 101 35.28 5.31 -0.46
N ILE A 102 34.27 5.30 0.40
CA ILE A 102 34.23 6.15 1.60
C ILE A 102 35.27 5.73 2.64
N VAL A 103 35.34 4.44 2.99
CA VAL A 103 36.14 4.03 4.16
C VAL A 103 37.64 4.22 3.93
N PRO A 104 38.27 3.75 2.84
CA PRO A 104 39.70 3.98 2.61
C PRO A 104 40.08 5.47 2.54
N THR A 105 39.21 6.32 2.01
CA THR A 105 39.47 7.77 1.90
C THR A 105 39.42 8.48 3.26
N PHE A 106 38.50 8.11 4.14
CA PHE A 106 38.24 8.85 5.37
C PHE A 106 38.66 8.13 6.66
N VAL A 107 39.14 6.88 6.61
CA VAL A 107 39.48 6.07 7.80
C VAL A 107 40.50 6.73 8.73
N ASN A 108 41.42 7.53 8.19
CA ASN A 108 42.42 8.27 8.98
C ASN A 108 41.80 9.36 9.88
N GLN A 109 40.53 9.72 9.66
CA GLN A 109 39.78 10.69 10.45
C GLN A 109 38.46 10.05 10.93
N PRO A 110 38.46 9.31 12.06
CA PRO A 110 37.33 8.46 12.46
C PRO A 110 35.99 9.20 12.59
N ILE A 111 36.02 10.44 13.10
CA ILE A 111 34.83 11.28 13.23
C ILE A 111 34.28 11.67 11.84
N LEU A 112 35.15 12.09 10.93
CA LEU A 112 34.75 12.46 9.57
C LEU A 112 34.21 11.24 8.80
N CYS A 113 34.87 10.09 8.91
CA CYS A 113 34.41 8.83 8.33
C CYS A 113 32.99 8.47 8.82
N SER A 114 32.76 8.60 10.13
CA SER A 114 31.45 8.34 10.76
C SER A 114 30.37 9.29 10.23
N VAL A 115 30.68 10.59 10.09
CA VAL A 115 29.75 11.58 9.53
C VAL A 115 29.40 11.27 8.08
N VAL A 116 30.39 10.95 7.24
CA VAL A 116 30.18 10.65 5.81
C VAL A 116 29.34 9.38 5.63
N LEU A 117 29.65 8.31 6.38
CA LEU A 117 28.84 7.07 6.35
C LEU A 117 27.41 7.33 6.85
N ALA A 118 27.24 8.06 7.95
CA ALA A 118 25.91 8.38 8.48
C ALA A 118 25.10 9.24 7.48
N LEU A 119 25.73 10.20 6.80
CA LEU A 119 25.09 11.00 5.74
C LEU A 119 24.67 10.14 4.56
N TRP A 120 25.52 9.21 4.12
CA TRP A 120 25.17 8.27 3.04
C TRP A 120 23.96 7.41 3.42
N ILE A 121 23.95 6.85 4.64
CA ILE A 121 22.85 6.03 5.14
C ILE A 121 21.55 6.86 5.22
N ALA A 122 21.62 8.07 5.78
CA ALA A 122 20.48 8.97 5.91
C ALA A 122 19.96 9.45 4.54
N GLY A 123 20.84 9.82 3.61
CA GLY A 123 20.47 10.19 2.24
C GLY A 123 19.77 9.05 1.49
N SER A 124 20.32 7.84 1.63
CA SER A 124 19.74 6.61 1.07
C SER A 124 18.36 6.31 1.66
N LEU A 125 18.19 6.50 2.97
CA LEU A 125 16.90 6.37 3.64
C LEU A 125 15.90 7.43 3.16
N CYS A 126 16.32 8.68 2.99
CA CYS A 126 15.47 9.75 2.49
C CYS A 126 14.91 9.43 1.10
N LEU A 127 15.77 8.99 0.18
CA LEU A 127 15.37 8.55 -1.15
C LEU A 127 14.43 7.34 -1.09
N SER A 128 14.69 6.38 -0.19
CA SER A 128 13.79 5.23 0.01
C SER A 128 12.39 5.64 0.49
N LEU A 129 12.29 6.62 1.38
CA LEU A 129 10.99 7.08 1.92
C LEU A 129 10.20 7.90 0.90
N LEU A 130 10.90 8.61 0.01
CA LEU A 130 10.29 9.34 -1.11
C LEU A 130 9.76 8.41 -2.21
N GLU A 131 10.42 7.28 -2.44
CA GLU A 131 10.07 6.32 -3.48
C GLU A 131 9.22 5.16 -2.92
N ARG A 132 7.89 5.35 -2.90
CA ARG A 132 6.91 4.37 -2.41
C ARG A 132 6.65 3.17 -3.34
N THR A 133 7.49 2.97 -4.36
CA THR A 133 7.45 1.78 -5.23
C THR A 133 8.47 0.73 -4.73
N PRO A 134 8.45 -0.52 -5.21
CA PRO A 134 9.46 -1.51 -4.82
C PRO A 134 10.91 -1.10 -5.09
N ARG A 135 11.14 -0.07 -5.93
CA ARG A 135 12.47 0.54 -6.15
C ARG A 135 13.04 1.21 -4.91
N GLY A 136 12.19 1.74 -4.02
CA GLY A 136 12.60 2.32 -2.75
C GLY A 136 13.46 1.36 -1.93
N TYR A 137 13.18 0.06 -2.02
CA TYR A 137 13.95 -0.98 -1.35
C TYR A 137 15.43 -1.03 -1.77
N ALA A 138 15.76 -0.69 -3.02
CA ALA A 138 17.16 -0.63 -3.47
C ALA A 138 17.93 0.50 -2.78
N PHE A 139 17.33 1.68 -2.64
CA PHE A 139 17.92 2.80 -1.92
C PHE A 139 18.09 2.47 -0.43
N LEU A 140 17.05 1.90 0.19
CA LEU A 140 17.12 1.46 1.59
C LEU A 140 18.32 0.54 1.82
N LEU A 141 18.49 -0.43 0.93
CA LEU A 141 19.51 -1.44 1.04
C LEU A 141 20.91 -0.92 0.74
N ALA A 142 21.06 0.09 -0.11
CA ALA A 142 22.35 0.76 -0.31
C ALA A 142 22.87 1.38 1.00
N GLY A 143 22.00 2.01 1.79
CA GLY A 143 22.36 2.50 3.12
C GLY A 143 22.63 1.37 4.12
N TYR A 144 21.73 0.39 4.20
CA TYR A 144 21.90 -0.77 5.09
C TYR A 144 23.20 -1.56 4.80
N THR A 145 23.49 -1.84 3.54
CA THR A 145 24.72 -2.57 3.14
C THR A 145 25.96 -1.75 3.49
N ALA A 146 25.91 -0.43 3.28
CA ALA A 146 27.02 0.43 3.66
C ALA A 146 27.30 0.41 5.17
N SER A 147 26.25 0.32 5.99
CA SER A 147 26.37 0.13 7.45
C SER A 147 26.99 -1.24 7.80
N LEU A 148 26.60 -2.30 7.10
CA LEU A 148 27.09 -3.67 7.34
C LEU A 148 28.56 -3.88 7.01
N ILE A 149 29.01 -3.29 5.90
CA ILE A 149 30.39 -3.45 5.44
C ILE A 149 31.27 -2.38 6.06
N GLY A 150 30.78 -1.14 6.15
CA GLY A 150 31.58 0.03 6.51
C GLY A 150 32.08 -0.03 7.95
N PHE A 151 31.19 -0.05 8.94
CA PHE A 151 31.57 0.08 10.35
C PHE A 151 32.48 -1.03 10.86
N PRO A 152 32.23 -2.33 10.58
CA PRO A 152 33.13 -3.39 11.06
C PRO A 152 34.49 -3.41 10.34
N ALA A 153 34.59 -2.87 9.12
CA ALA A 153 35.82 -2.89 8.33
C ALA A 153 36.77 -1.71 8.62
N VAL A 154 36.34 -0.71 9.39
CA VAL A 154 37.17 0.47 9.73
C VAL A 154 38.48 0.05 10.42
N SER A 155 38.45 -1.03 11.20
CA SER A 155 39.62 -1.57 11.90
C SER A 155 40.62 -2.27 10.97
N ALA A 156 40.24 -2.66 9.76
CA ALA A 156 41.10 -3.33 8.78
C ALA A 156 40.83 -2.85 7.34
N PRO A 157 41.17 -1.59 7.00
CA PRO A 157 40.79 -0.95 5.73
C PRO A 157 41.32 -1.69 4.50
N GLY A 158 42.48 -2.33 4.60
CA GLY A 158 43.10 -3.06 3.49
C GLY A 158 42.26 -4.25 2.97
N THR A 159 41.36 -4.79 3.81
CA THR A 159 40.51 -5.95 3.45
C THR A 159 39.13 -5.56 2.92
N ILE A 160 38.84 -4.25 2.82
CA ILE A 160 37.46 -3.81 2.58
C ILE A 160 36.95 -4.15 1.18
N PHE A 161 37.83 -4.13 0.18
CA PHE A 161 37.48 -4.52 -1.18
C PHE A 161 37.08 -5.99 -1.24
N ASP A 162 37.90 -6.88 -0.67
CA ASP A 162 37.63 -8.32 -0.63
C ASP A 162 36.36 -8.63 0.17
N LEU A 163 36.16 -7.96 1.30
CA LEU A 163 34.94 -8.09 2.09
C LEU A 163 33.72 -7.63 1.30
N ALA A 164 33.81 -6.53 0.55
CA ALA A 164 32.72 -6.00 -0.25
C ALA A 164 32.35 -6.96 -1.40
N VAL A 165 33.34 -7.48 -2.12
CA VAL A 165 33.14 -8.46 -3.20
C VAL A 165 32.50 -9.74 -2.65
N THR A 166 33.07 -10.30 -1.57
CA THR A 166 32.54 -11.51 -0.90
C THR A 166 31.07 -11.32 -0.51
N ARG A 167 30.70 -10.14 0.00
CA ARG A 167 29.31 -9.82 0.36
C ARG A 167 28.38 -9.78 -0.85
N VAL A 168 28.82 -9.21 -1.97
CA VAL A 168 28.02 -9.20 -3.21
C VAL A 168 27.82 -10.63 -3.71
N GLU A 169 28.86 -11.47 -3.68
CA GLU A 169 28.80 -12.87 -4.11
C GLU A 169 27.86 -13.71 -3.23
N GLU A 170 27.98 -13.62 -1.90
CA GLU A 170 27.10 -14.31 -0.94
C GLU A 170 25.63 -13.95 -1.14
N ILE A 171 25.36 -12.65 -1.32
CA ILE A 171 24.00 -12.14 -1.55
C ILE A 171 23.50 -12.59 -2.92
N ALA A 172 24.33 -12.58 -3.96
CA ALA A 172 23.96 -13.05 -5.29
C ALA A 172 23.60 -14.54 -5.29
N ILE A 173 24.39 -15.40 -4.64
CA ILE A 173 24.11 -16.83 -4.52
C ILE A 173 22.78 -17.07 -3.78
N GLY A 174 22.56 -16.36 -2.67
CA GLY A 174 21.29 -16.42 -1.94
C GLY A 174 20.09 -16.01 -2.81
N ILE A 175 20.23 -14.93 -3.59
CA ILE A 175 19.20 -14.47 -4.53
C ILE A 175 18.91 -15.50 -5.62
N LEU A 176 19.95 -16.08 -6.22
CA LEU A 176 19.80 -17.08 -7.28
C LEU A 176 19.04 -18.31 -6.74
N CYS A 177 19.44 -18.83 -5.58
CA CYS A 177 18.80 -19.99 -4.96
C CYS A 177 17.33 -19.70 -4.57
N ALA A 178 17.08 -18.55 -3.94
CA ALA A 178 15.71 -18.13 -3.61
C ALA A 178 14.84 -17.97 -4.86
N GLY A 179 15.39 -17.36 -5.91
CA GLY A 179 14.74 -17.20 -7.21
C GLY A 179 14.36 -18.54 -7.84
N LEU A 180 15.31 -19.48 -7.92
CA LEU A 180 15.10 -20.81 -8.47
C LEU A 180 14.00 -21.57 -7.72
N ILE A 181 14.12 -21.69 -6.39
CA ILE A 181 13.16 -22.45 -5.59
C ILE A 181 11.77 -21.79 -5.60
N HIS A 182 11.67 -20.47 -5.43
CA HIS A 182 10.37 -19.80 -5.43
C HIS A 182 9.67 -19.83 -6.80
N ARG A 183 10.45 -19.90 -7.88
CA ARG A 183 9.96 -19.96 -9.26
C ARG A 183 9.54 -21.36 -9.69
N PHE A 184 10.33 -22.38 -9.39
CA PHE A 184 10.11 -23.74 -9.91
C PHE A 184 9.36 -24.66 -8.94
N VAL A 185 9.52 -24.50 -7.63
CA VAL A 185 8.86 -25.37 -6.64
C VAL A 185 7.53 -24.75 -6.23
N LEU A 186 6.40 -25.26 -6.75
CA LEU A 186 5.04 -24.80 -6.41
C LEU A 186 4.87 -23.26 -6.45
N PRO A 187 4.91 -22.63 -7.65
CA PRO A 187 4.83 -21.18 -7.77
C PRO A 187 3.43 -20.65 -7.40
N VAL A 188 3.35 -19.89 -6.31
CA VAL A 188 2.16 -19.11 -5.97
C VAL A 188 2.17 -17.81 -6.77
N ARG A 189 1.29 -17.74 -7.78
CA ARG A 189 1.17 -16.61 -8.71
C ARG A 189 0.47 -15.42 -8.07
N ILE A 190 1.02 -14.23 -8.26
CA ILE A 190 0.46 -12.99 -7.70
C ILE A 190 -0.74 -12.50 -8.51
N ALA A 191 -0.81 -12.89 -9.80
CA ALA A 191 -1.93 -12.58 -10.68
C ALA A 191 -3.28 -13.12 -10.16
N GLY A 192 -3.28 -14.28 -9.50
CA GLY A 192 -4.49 -14.84 -8.88
C GLY A 192 -5.07 -13.93 -7.80
N ARG A 193 -4.19 -13.46 -6.88
CA ARG A 193 -4.57 -12.51 -5.81
C ARG A 193 -5.03 -11.17 -6.38
N PHE A 194 -4.36 -10.66 -7.41
CA PHE A 194 -4.78 -9.44 -8.10
C PHE A 194 -6.20 -9.57 -8.66
N ASN A 195 -6.46 -10.63 -9.43
CA ASN A 195 -7.75 -10.86 -10.07
C ASN A 195 -8.87 -11.05 -9.04
N SER A 196 -8.62 -11.81 -7.96
CA SER A 196 -9.62 -11.99 -6.91
C SER A 196 -9.94 -10.69 -6.19
N THR A 197 -8.93 -9.88 -5.84
CA THR A 197 -9.17 -8.60 -5.17
C THR A 197 -9.82 -7.59 -6.10
N LEU A 198 -9.47 -7.57 -7.39
CA LEU A 198 -10.11 -6.72 -8.38
C LEU A 198 -11.59 -7.08 -8.55
N ALA A 199 -11.91 -8.38 -8.66
CA ALA A 199 -13.28 -8.87 -8.75
C ALA A 199 -14.10 -8.50 -7.49
N GLN A 200 -13.52 -8.67 -6.30
CA GLN A 200 -14.14 -8.23 -5.05
C GLN A 200 -14.36 -6.71 -5.01
N THR A 201 -13.36 -5.92 -5.42
CA THR A 201 -13.47 -4.45 -5.46
C THR A 201 -14.58 -4.00 -6.40
N LEU A 202 -14.70 -4.62 -7.58
CA LEU A 202 -15.77 -4.35 -8.54
C LEU A 202 -17.15 -4.75 -7.99
N ALA A 203 -17.27 -5.94 -7.39
CA ALA A 203 -18.52 -6.40 -6.79
C ALA A 203 -18.96 -5.49 -5.65
N THR A 204 -18.04 -5.07 -4.79
CA THR A 204 -18.34 -4.12 -3.72
C THR A 204 -18.73 -2.76 -4.29
N ALA A 205 -18.00 -2.22 -5.27
CA ALA A 205 -18.36 -0.95 -5.91
C ALA A 205 -19.76 -1.00 -6.53
N ARG A 206 -20.11 -2.09 -7.21
CA ARG A 206 -21.44 -2.34 -7.77
C ARG A 206 -22.54 -2.31 -6.70
N LEU A 207 -22.35 -3.04 -5.61
CA LEU A 207 -23.30 -3.07 -4.49
C LEU A 207 -23.41 -1.71 -3.81
N ARG A 208 -22.31 -0.96 -3.68
CA ARG A 208 -22.32 0.40 -3.11
C ARG A 208 -23.17 1.36 -3.92
N ILE A 209 -23.13 1.28 -5.25
CA ILE A 209 -23.99 2.12 -6.10
C ILE A 209 -25.45 1.70 -5.93
N ALA A 210 -25.75 0.41 -5.80
CA ALA A 210 -27.12 -0.04 -5.49
C ALA A 210 -27.61 0.50 -4.14
N ASP A 211 -26.77 0.42 -3.11
CA ASP A 211 -27.08 0.96 -1.78
C ASP A 211 -27.33 2.48 -1.83
N THR A 212 -26.58 3.23 -2.64
CA THR A 212 -26.81 4.67 -2.90
C THR A 212 -28.17 4.92 -3.54
N LEU A 213 -28.56 4.13 -4.55
CA LEU A 213 -29.86 4.25 -5.21
C LEU A 213 -31.03 3.92 -4.26
N ALA A 214 -30.81 3.00 -3.34
CA ALA A 214 -31.74 2.67 -2.26
C ALA A 214 -31.78 3.71 -1.11
N GLY A 215 -31.02 4.82 -1.22
CA GLY A 215 -31.01 5.91 -0.25
C GLY A 215 -30.18 5.66 1.01
N LYS A 216 -29.34 4.61 1.06
CA LYS A 216 -28.50 4.32 2.22
C LYS A 216 -27.27 5.25 2.29
N PRO A 217 -26.75 5.57 3.50
CA PRO A 217 -25.59 6.45 3.65
C PRO A 217 -24.32 5.86 3.03
N VAL A 218 -23.57 6.70 2.31
CA VAL A 218 -22.53 6.27 1.36
C VAL A 218 -21.09 6.43 1.89
N ALA A 219 -20.86 7.39 2.78
CA ALA A 219 -19.56 8.04 2.89
C ALA A 219 -18.46 7.19 3.56
N ALA A 220 -18.75 6.58 4.71
CA ALA A 220 -17.74 5.81 5.46
C ALA A 220 -17.26 4.55 4.73
N GLU A 221 -18.16 3.85 4.04
CA GLU A 221 -17.87 2.55 3.43
C GLU A 221 -17.35 2.65 2.00
N THR A 222 -17.73 3.68 1.25
CA THR A 222 -17.23 3.90 -0.12
C THR A 222 -15.74 4.24 -0.11
N LEU A 223 -15.30 5.12 0.78
CA LEU A 223 -13.88 5.49 0.89
C LEU A 223 -12.99 4.33 1.37
N ARG A 224 -13.56 3.27 1.99
CA ARG A 224 -12.80 2.05 2.30
C ARG A 224 -12.29 1.32 1.06
N LEU A 225 -12.91 1.51 -0.10
CA LEU A 225 -12.40 0.98 -1.37
C LEU A 225 -11.05 1.60 -1.78
N ALA A 226 -10.68 2.78 -1.23
CA ALA A 226 -9.36 3.38 -1.45
C ALA A 226 -8.22 2.45 -0.99
N LEU A 227 -8.40 1.70 0.11
CA LEU A 227 -7.43 0.68 0.56
C LEU A 227 -7.28 -0.45 -0.45
N SER A 228 -8.39 -0.89 -1.04
CA SER A 228 -8.37 -1.94 -2.07
C SER A 228 -7.63 -1.47 -3.32
N LEU A 229 -7.85 -0.21 -3.73
CA LEU A 229 -7.13 0.41 -4.84
C LEU A 229 -5.63 0.57 -4.55
N GLN A 230 -5.25 0.98 -3.33
CA GLN A 230 -3.84 1.05 -2.92
C GLN A 230 -3.19 -0.34 -2.92
N PHE A 231 -3.89 -1.36 -2.42
CA PHE A 231 -3.41 -2.74 -2.42
C PHE A 231 -3.21 -3.28 -3.84
N LEU A 232 -4.17 -3.07 -4.75
CA LEU A 232 -4.05 -3.45 -6.16
C LEU A 232 -2.85 -2.77 -6.81
N GLN A 233 -2.60 -1.49 -6.50
CA GLN A 233 -1.41 -0.78 -7.00
C GLN A 233 -0.09 -1.32 -6.41
N GLY A 234 -0.08 -1.72 -5.15
CA GLY A 234 1.06 -2.39 -4.53
C GLY A 234 1.43 -3.67 -5.27
N ILE A 235 0.42 -4.51 -5.57
CA ILE A 235 0.61 -5.73 -6.35
C ILE A 235 1.03 -5.42 -7.80
N ASN A 236 0.52 -4.34 -8.40
CA ASN A 236 0.77 -3.94 -9.79
C ASN A 236 2.27 -3.89 -10.16
N HIS A 237 3.13 -3.51 -9.22
CA HIS A 237 4.58 -3.44 -9.45
C HIS A 237 5.27 -4.80 -9.53
N HIS A 238 4.67 -5.83 -8.93
CA HIS A 238 5.21 -7.19 -8.90
C HIS A 238 4.65 -8.07 -10.04
N LEU A 239 3.50 -7.72 -10.61
CA LEU A 239 2.89 -8.48 -11.71
C LEU A 239 3.75 -8.64 -12.98
N PRO A 240 4.59 -7.66 -13.41
CA PRO A 240 5.47 -7.86 -14.58
C PRO A 240 6.49 -8.98 -14.39
N TRP A 241 6.75 -9.38 -13.14
CA TRP A 241 7.66 -10.46 -12.77
C TRP A 241 6.96 -11.84 -12.72
N ASP A 242 5.65 -11.87 -12.95
CA ASP A 242 4.83 -13.09 -13.06
C ASP A 242 4.63 -13.43 -14.54
N ASP A 243 4.79 -14.70 -14.93
CA ASP A 243 4.78 -15.09 -16.35
C ASP A 243 3.44 -14.80 -17.02
N GLY A 244 3.47 -13.91 -18.02
CA GLY A 244 2.39 -13.76 -18.99
C GLY A 244 1.53 -12.48 -18.88
N LEU A 245 1.97 -11.42 -18.21
CA LEU A 245 1.29 -10.11 -18.27
C LEU A 245 2.17 -9.06 -18.96
N SER A 246 2.08 -9.03 -20.28
CA SER A 246 2.76 -8.10 -21.20
C SER A 246 2.34 -6.63 -21.00
N VAL A 247 3.10 -5.70 -21.60
CA VAL A 247 2.87 -4.24 -21.59
C VAL A 247 1.42 -3.79 -21.91
N PRO A 248 0.67 -4.40 -22.86
CA PRO A 248 -0.73 -4.06 -23.14
C PRO A 248 -1.64 -4.06 -21.91
N HIS A 249 -1.38 -4.97 -20.96
CA HIS A 249 -2.16 -5.07 -19.73
C HIS A 249 -1.80 -3.98 -18.71
N ARG A 250 -0.63 -3.35 -18.83
CA ARG A 250 -0.26 -2.21 -17.96
C ARG A 250 -1.22 -1.04 -18.16
N GLN A 251 -1.53 -0.69 -19.41
CA GLN A 251 -2.43 0.43 -19.69
C GLN A 251 -3.86 0.11 -19.29
N ALA A 252 -4.32 -1.12 -19.54
CA ALA A 252 -5.63 -1.58 -19.06
C ALA A 252 -5.75 -1.50 -17.53
N ARG A 253 -4.73 -1.91 -16.78
CA ARG A 253 -4.72 -1.79 -15.31
C ARG A 253 -4.75 -0.34 -14.83
N LYS A 254 -4.02 0.57 -15.50
CA LYS A 254 -4.10 2.01 -15.21
C LYS A 254 -5.50 2.55 -15.48
N ALA A 255 -6.09 2.19 -16.61
CA ALA A 255 -7.43 2.60 -17.00
C ALA A 255 -8.51 2.08 -16.02
N ILE A 256 -8.38 0.82 -15.57
CA ILE A 256 -9.25 0.24 -14.51
C ILE A 256 -9.11 1.05 -13.22
N HIS A 257 -7.88 1.37 -12.80
CA HIS A 257 -7.65 2.15 -11.58
C HIS A 257 -8.30 3.53 -11.66
N ASP A 258 -8.05 4.28 -12.75
CA ASP A 258 -8.57 5.64 -12.92
C ASP A 258 -10.12 5.64 -12.94
N ARG A 259 -10.73 4.62 -13.55
CA ARG A 259 -12.19 4.45 -13.60
C ARG A 259 -12.78 4.13 -12.23
N LEU A 260 -12.17 3.19 -11.51
CA LEU A 260 -12.61 2.87 -10.15
C LEU A 260 -12.44 4.08 -9.22
N ALA A 261 -11.30 4.77 -9.28
CA ALA A 261 -11.05 5.98 -8.50
C ALA A 261 -12.11 7.06 -8.75
N ARG A 262 -12.50 7.28 -10.02
CA ARG A 262 -13.62 8.16 -10.39
C ARG A 262 -14.97 7.64 -9.89
N LEU A 263 -15.22 6.32 -10.02
CA LEU A 263 -16.47 5.69 -9.58
C LEU A 263 -16.73 5.88 -8.07
N LEU A 264 -15.69 5.85 -7.23
CA LEU A 264 -15.84 6.16 -5.80
C LEU A 264 -16.37 7.58 -5.56
N ILE A 265 -15.90 8.55 -6.34
CA ILE A 265 -16.32 9.96 -6.24
C ILE A 265 -17.74 10.11 -6.78
N VAL A 266 -18.01 9.57 -7.97
CA VAL A 266 -19.30 9.64 -8.65
C VAL A 266 -20.41 9.01 -7.80
N ASN A 267 -20.12 7.89 -7.12
CA ASN A 267 -21.09 7.29 -6.19
C ASN A 267 -21.54 8.28 -5.10
N GLY A 268 -20.58 9.07 -4.64
CA GLY A 268 -20.84 10.14 -3.70
C GLY A 268 -21.64 11.30 -4.26
N GLU A 269 -21.28 11.75 -5.46
CA GLU A 269 -21.98 12.81 -6.19
C GLU A 269 -23.42 12.42 -6.56
N LEU A 270 -23.66 11.13 -6.80
CA LEU A 270 -24.96 10.53 -7.05
C LEU A 270 -25.86 10.61 -5.81
N TYR A 271 -25.32 10.23 -4.64
CA TYR A 271 -26.03 10.31 -3.36
C TYR A 271 -26.49 11.74 -3.06
N ASP A 272 -25.58 12.71 -3.20
CA ASP A 272 -25.87 14.12 -2.91
C ASP A 272 -27.01 14.68 -3.77
N ARG A 273 -27.09 14.25 -5.04
CA ARG A 273 -28.11 14.68 -5.98
C ARG A 273 -29.44 13.98 -5.73
N LEU A 274 -29.41 12.68 -5.42
CA LEU A 274 -30.61 11.91 -5.09
C LEU A 274 -31.34 12.50 -3.87
N GLN A 275 -30.59 12.92 -2.85
CA GLN A 275 -31.16 13.53 -1.64
C GLN A 275 -31.71 14.95 -1.87
N ARG A 276 -31.30 15.63 -2.96
CA ARG A 276 -31.63 17.05 -3.20
C ARG A 276 -32.60 17.29 -4.34
N SER A 277 -32.76 16.36 -5.28
CA SER A 277 -33.58 16.55 -6.48
C SER A 277 -35.12 16.54 -6.24
N GLY A 278 -35.56 16.49 -4.97
CA GLY A 278 -36.94 16.23 -4.60
C GLY A 278 -37.43 14.85 -5.07
N PRO A 279 -38.75 14.57 -4.98
CA PRO A 279 -39.32 13.34 -5.52
C PRO A 279 -39.09 13.28 -7.04
N PRO A 280 -38.42 12.23 -7.56
CA PRO A 280 -38.15 12.11 -8.98
C PRO A 280 -39.46 11.88 -9.76
N PRO A 281 -39.58 12.41 -11.00
CA PRO A 281 -40.68 12.05 -11.89
C PRO A 281 -40.73 10.54 -12.16
N ASP A 282 -41.91 10.00 -12.47
CA ASP A 282 -42.13 8.55 -12.69
C ASP A 282 -41.11 7.93 -13.66
N ASP A 283 -40.78 8.65 -14.74
CA ASP A 283 -39.79 8.22 -15.75
C ASP A 283 -38.38 8.01 -15.15
N LEU A 284 -37.96 8.92 -14.27
CA LEU A 284 -36.65 8.88 -13.61
C LEU A 284 -36.64 7.88 -12.46
N GLN A 285 -37.75 7.78 -11.72
CA GLN A 285 -37.92 6.77 -10.67
C GLN A 285 -37.86 5.35 -11.25
N ALA A 286 -38.52 5.12 -12.38
CA ALA A 286 -38.45 3.85 -13.10
C ALA A 286 -37.02 3.52 -13.55
N LEU A 287 -36.28 4.51 -14.08
CA LEU A 287 -34.87 4.32 -14.47
C LEU A 287 -33.98 3.98 -13.26
N LEU A 288 -34.17 4.65 -12.12
CA LEU A 288 -33.42 4.39 -10.89
C LEU A 288 -33.69 2.97 -10.38
N ALA A 289 -34.95 2.53 -10.37
CA ALA A 289 -35.33 1.17 -9.96
C ALA A 289 -34.77 0.09 -10.91
N GLU A 290 -34.80 0.33 -12.23
CA GLU A 290 -34.19 -0.57 -13.21
C GLU A 290 -32.66 -0.65 -13.05
N ALA A 291 -32.01 0.48 -12.78
CA ALA A 291 -30.58 0.52 -12.51
C ALA A 291 -30.22 -0.21 -11.21
N GLU A 292 -31.00 -0.05 -10.14
CA GLU A 292 -30.84 -0.77 -8.89
C GLU A 292 -31.01 -2.28 -9.07
N ALA A 293 -32.06 -2.70 -9.81
CA ALA A 293 -32.31 -4.09 -10.15
C ALA A 293 -31.18 -4.69 -10.99
N TRP A 294 -30.61 -3.92 -11.93
CA TRP A 294 -29.41 -4.34 -12.65
C TRP A 294 -28.25 -4.54 -11.67
N LEU A 295 -27.93 -3.56 -10.82
CA LEU A 295 -26.78 -3.56 -9.92
C LEU A 295 -26.81 -4.72 -8.89
N THR A 296 -27.97 -5.09 -8.35
CA THR A 296 -28.11 -6.13 -7.31
C THR A 296 -27.87 -7.58 -7.80
N GLY A 297 -27.84 -7.83 -9.12
CA GLY A 297 -27.24 -9.05 -9.69
C GLY A 297 -28.15 -9.91 -10.58
N PRO A 298 -27.71 -11.13 -10.96
CA PRO A 298 -28.23 -11.88 -12.11
C PRO A 298 -29.65 -12.44 -11.94
N GLN A 299 -30.17 -12.57 -10.71
CA GLN A 299 -31.55 -13.00 -10.47
C GLN A 299 -32.57 -11.87 -10.72
N ALA A 300 -32.22 -10.62 -10.37
CA ALA A 300 -33.02 -9.43 -10.67
C ALA A 300 -32.80 -8.93 -12.12
N ALA A 301 -31.61 -9.18 -12.69
CA ALA A 301 -31.26 -8.74 -14.05
C ALA A 301 -31.91 -9.54 -15.20
N ARG A 302 -32.67 -10.62 -14.93
CA ARG A 302 -33.39 -11.36 -15.99
C ARG A 302 -34.50 -10.53 -16.64
N SER A 303 -35.02 -9.54 -15.92
CA SER A 303 -36.06 -8.62 -16.38
C SER A 303 -35.54 -7.19 -16.60
N ALA A 304 -34.33 -6.87 -16.11
CA ALA A 304 -33.75 -5.54 -16.23
C ALA A 304 -33.05 -5.36 -17.61
N PRO A 305 -33.13 -4.16 -18.21
CA PRO A 305 -32.43 -3.87 -19.45
C PRO A 305 -30.91 -4.05 -19.32
N SER A 306 -30.25 -4.37 -20.43
CA SER A 306 -28.79 -4.44 -20.48
C SER A 306 -28.16 -3.08 -20.11
N ALA A 307 -26.88 -3.07 -19.70
CA ALA A 307 -26.18 -1.84 -19.38
C ALA A 307 -26.19 -0.82 -20.54
N ASP A 308 -26.06 -1.30 -21.79
CA ASP A 308 -26.16 -0.45 -22.98
C ASP A 308 -27.60 0.11 -23.15
N GLY A 309 -28.61 -0.69 -22.80
CA GLY A 309 -30.02 -0.27 -22.75
C GLY A 309 -30.28 0.82 -21.71
N LEU A 310 -29.77 0.67 -20.48
CA LEU A 310 -29.83 1.70 -19.43
C LEU A 310 -29.14 2.98 -19.87
N LEU A 311 -27.93 2.90 -20.43
CA LEU A 311 -27.21 4.06 -20.96
C LEU A 311 -28.02 4.80 -22.03
N SER A 312 -28.62 4.08 -22.98
CA SER A 312 -29.46 4.69 -24.02
C SER A 312 -30.70 5.42 -23.44
N ARG A 313 -31.22 4.95 -22.31
CA ARG A 313 -32.35 5.57 -21.62
C ARG A 313 -31.90 6.78 -20.80
N CYS A 314 -30.75 6.72 -20.14
CA CYS A 314 -30.13 7.88 -19.51
C CYS A 314 -29.88 8.99 -20.53
N GLU A 315 -29.28 8.70 -21.69
CA GLU A 315 -29.00 9.70 -22.73
C GLU A 315 -30.29 10.37 -23.25
N ARG A 316 -31.38 9.61 -23.42
CA ARG A 316 -32.69 10.18 -23.79
C ARG A 316 -33.24 11.14 -22.73
N LEU A 317 -33.16 10.78 -21.45
CA LEU A 317 -33.59 11.67 -20.36
C LEU A 317 -32.68 12.89 -20.21
N ILE A 318 -31.36 12.72 -20.42
CA ILE A 318 -30.39 13.83 -20.40
C ILE A 318 -30.74 14.85 -21.48
N VAL A 319 -31.05 14.41 -22.71
CA VAL A 319 -31.44 15.31 -23.80
C VAL A 319 -32.75 16.03 -23.48
N ARG A 320 -33.76 15.31 -22.97
CA ARG A 320 -35.05 15.89 -22.58
C ARG A 320 -34.90 16.94 -21.48
N TYR A 321 -34.29 16.58 -20.35
CA TYR A 321 -34.08 17.52 -19.24
C TYR A 321 -33.13 18.66 -19.60
N ALA A 322 -32.19 18.48 -20.53
CA ALA A 322 -31.35 19.58 -21.01
C ALA A 322 -32.11 20.62 -21.85
N ALA A 323 -33.22 20.24 -22.49
CA ALA A 323 -34.09 21.18 -23.20
C ALA A 323 -34.96 22.00 -22.23
N ASP A 324 -35.36 21.37 -21.13
CA ASP A 324 -36.32 21.94 -20.16
C ASP A 324 -35.66 22.54 -18.90
N ALA A 325 -34.33 22.53 -18.77
CA ALA A 325 -33.64 22.99 -17.55
C ALA A 325 -33.73 24.51 -17.35
N GLN A 326 -34.78 24.96 -16.67
CA GLN A 326 -34.98 26.36 -16.28
C GLN A 326 -34.85 26.57 -14.77
N THR A 327 -35.15 25.53 -13.99
CA THR A 327 -35.13 25.58 -12.52
C THR A 327 -33.97 24.78 -11.92
N MET A 328 -33.64 25.08 -10.65
CA MET A 328 -32.62 24.34 -9.89
C MET A 328 -32.92 22.84 -9.84
N ASP A 329 -34.18 22.47 -9.60
CA ASP A 329 -34.60 21.08 -9.46
C ASP A 329 -34.46 20.30 -10.78
N GLU A 330 -34.80 20.93 -11.91
CA GLU A 330 -34.59 20.33 -13.24
C GLU A 330 -33.11 20.16 -13.55
N ALA A 331 -32.28 21.13 -13.17
CA ALA A 331 -30.84 21.06 -13.36
C ALA A 331 -30.19 19.99 -12.45
N LEU A 332 -30.70 19.80 -11.22
CA LEU A 332 -30.33 18.69 -10.32
C LEU A 332 -30.74 17.33 -10.90
N ARG A 333 -31.94 17.20 -11.47
CA ARG A 333 -32.41 15.97 -12.14
C ARG A 333 -31.59 15.63 -13.37
N LEU A 334 -31.26 16.64 -14.20
CA LEU A 334 -30.33 16.49 -15.32
C LEU A 334 -28.96 16.00 -14.85
N SER A 335 -28.42 16.61 -13.79
CA SER A 335 -27.14 16.21 -13.22
C SER A 335 -27.19 14.80 -12.64
N LEU A 336 -28.29 14.41 -11.97
CA LEU A 336 -28.52 13.06 -11.46
C LEU A 336 -28.48 12.02 -12.60
N ALA A 337 -29.20 12.27 -13.70
CA ALA A 337 -29.20 11.39 -14.87
C ALA A 337 -27.80 11.25 -15.50
N ARG A 338 -27.01 12.35 -15.58
CA ARG A 338 -25.61 12.31 -16.06
C ARG A 338 -24.71 11.48 -15.17
N HIS A 339 -24.77 11.65 -13.85
CA HIS A 339 -23.92 10.89 -12.92
C HIS A 339 -24.33 9.41 -12.86
N LEU A 340 -25.61 9.09 -13.02
CA LEU A 340 -26.08 7.71 -13.18
C LEU A 340 -25.52 7.08 -14.47
N ALA A 341 -25.59 7.79 -15.60
CA ALA A 341 -24.99 7.33 -16.86
C ALA A 341 -23.47 7.13 -16.72
N GLU A 342 -22.78 8.06 -16.06
CA GLU A 342 -21.34 7.97 -15.82
C GLU A 342 -21.00 6.76 -14.93
N ALA A 343 -21.73 6.53 -13.84
CA ALA A 343 -21.53 5.38 -12.95
C ALA A 343 -21.70 4.04 -13.69
N ILE A 344 -22.76 3.90 -14.50
CA ILE A 344 -23.02 2.70 -15.30
C ILE A 344 -21.89 2.49 -16.32
N ARG A 345 -21.47 3.54 -17.04
CA ARG A 345 -20.40 3.49 -18.03
C ARG A 345 -19.06 3.07 -17.41
N LEU A 346 -18.66 3.71 -16.31
CA LEU A 346 -17.42 3.40 -15.60
C LEU A 346 -17.40 1.96 -15.08
N LEU A 347 -18.52 1.48 -14.51
CA LEU A 347 -18.64 0.12 -14.03
C LEU A 347 -18.54 -0.89 -15.20
N GLN A 348 -19.30 -0.68 -16.26
CA GLN A 348 -19.30 -1.56 -17.43
C GLN A 348 -17.93 -1.63 -18.12
N GLU A 349 -17.26 -0.49 -18.30
CA GLU A 349 -15.92 -0.42 -18.89
C GLU A 349 -14.87 -1.11 -18.00
N SER A 350 -14.95 -0.92 -16.68
CA SER A 350 -14.03 -1.57 -15.74
C SER A 350 -14.23 -3.09 -15.70
N GLU A 351 -15.47 -3.58 -15.75
CA GLU A 351 -15.79 -5.01 -15.88
C GLU A 351 -15.29 -5.61 -17.21
N ARG A 352 -15.49 -4.90 -18.34
CA ARG A 352 -14.99 -5.31 -19.67
C ARG A 352 -13.45 -5.41 -19.67
N LEU A 353 -12.76 -4.40 -19.15
CA LEU A 353 -11.29 -4.39 -19.04
C LEU A 353 -10.79 -5.48 -18.08
N ALA A 354 -11.43 -5.66 -16.91
CA ALA A 354 -11.06 -6.71 -15.95
C ALA A 354 -11.20 -8.11 -16.56
N LYS A 355 -12.29 -8.36 -17.31
CA LYS A 355 -12.51 -9.62 -18.03
C LYS A 355 -11.47 -9.86 -19.12
N ALA A 356 -11.06 -8.81 -19.84
CA ALA A 356 -9.99 -8.90 -20.84
C ALA A 356 -8.63 -9.24 -20.19
N VAL A 357 -8.30 -8.57 -19.07
CA VAL A 357 -7.08 -8.86 -18.28
C VAL A 357 -7.09 -10.28 -17.74
N TYR A 358 -8.22 -10.75 -17.20
CA TYR A 358 -8.37 -12.12 -16.71
C TYR A 358 -8.20 -13.15 -17.82
N ARG A 359 -8.81 -12.92 -18.99
CA ARG A 359 -8.72 -13.80 -20.16
C ARG A 359 -7.40 -13.68 -20.93
N ARG A 360 -6.48 -12.81 -20.51
CA ARG A 360 -5.20 -12.51 -21.18
C ARG A 360 -5.38 -12.12 -22.65
N ARG A 361 -6.49 -11.46 -22.98
CA ARG A 361 -6.75 -10.94 -24.33
C ARG A 361 -6.33 -9.48 -24.40
N SER A 362 -5.79 -9.04 -25.54
CA SER A 362 -5.57 -7.62 -25.79
C SER A 362 -6.90 -6.88 -25.64
N PRO A 363 -7.06 -6.03 -24.62
CA PRO A 363 -8.31 -5.31 -24.43
C PRO A 363 -8.46 -4.31 -25.57
N ALA A 364 -9.69 -4.19 -26.10
CA ALA A 364 -10.07 -2.99 -26.83
C ALA A 364 -10.02 -1.83 -25.83
N LEU A 365 -8.97 -1.02 -25.93
CA LEU A 365 -8.76 0.12 -25.05
C LEU A 365 -9.75 1.22 -25.48
N PRO A 366 -10.52 1.80 -24.54
CA PRO A 366 -11.29 3.00 -24.82
C PRO A 366 -10.39 4.11 -25.39
N PRO A 367 -10.92 5.06 -26.18
CA PRO A 367 -10.14 6.15 -26.79
C PRO A 367 -9.28 6.90 -25.75
N ASP A 368 -9.86 7.16 -24.58
CA ASP A 368 -9.22 7.92 -23.50
C ASP A 368 -8.24 7.09 -22.67
N ALA A 369 -8.16 5.78 -22.91
CA ALA A 369 -7.29 4.90 -22.13
C ALA A 369 -5.82 5.22 -22.35
N GLY A 370 -5.42 5.86 -23.46
CA GLY A 370 -4.06 6.36 -23.66
C GLY A 370 -3.66 7.47 -22.68
N ALA A 371 -4.62 8.27 -22.22
CA ALA A 371 -4.41 9.34 -21.24
C ALA A 371 -4.37 8.85 -19.79
N ALA A 372 -4.70 7.58 -19.54
CA ALA A 372 -4.75 7.02 -18.19
C ALA A 372 -3.36 7.05 -17.53
N LYS A 373 -3.27 7.76 -16.40
CA LYS A 373 -2.02 7.92 -15.63
C LYS A 373 -1.87 6.78 -14.63
N GLY A 374 -2.98 6.24 -14.12
CA GLY A 374 -2.99 5.29 -13.02
C GLY A 374 -2.71 5.96 -11.69
N TYR A 375 -2.44 5.12 -10.68
CA TYR A 375 -2.25 5.54 -9.29
C TYR A 375 -1.15 6.59 -9.12
N VAL A 376 -1.42 7.63 -8.33
CA VAL A 376 -0.48 8.71 -8.02
C VAL A 376 -0.15 8.67 -6.53
N PHE A 377 1.11 8.41 -6.20
CA PHE A 377 1.56 8.37 -4.80
C PHE A 377 1.74 9.78 -4.23
N HIS A 378 1.20 10.00 -3.04
CA HIS A 378 1.57 11.10 -2.18
C HIS A 378 3.02 10.92 -1.72
N ARG A 379 3.84 11.92 -2.02
CA ARG A 379 5.22 12.05 -1.55
C ARG A 379 5.28 13.15 -0.50
N ASP A 380 5.84 12.83 0.67
CA ASP A 380 6.01 13.77 1.76
C ASP A 380 7.51 13.96 2.06
N PRO A 381 8.17 14.93 1.40
CA PRO A 381 9.62 15.12 1.52
C PRO A 381 10.03 15.58 2.92
N LEU A 382 9.16 16.30 3.63
CA LEU A 382 9.50 16.83 4.94
C LEU A 382 9.49 15.73 6.02
N SER A 383 8.56 14.76 5.94
CA SER A 383 8.61 13.60 6.84
C SER A 383 9.79 12.69 6.52
N ALA A 384 10.07 12.44 5.24
CA ALA A 384 11.24 11.70 4.80
C ALA A 384 12.55 12.33 5.31
N LEU A 385 12.69 13.66 5.17
CA LEU A 385 13.87 14.39 5.64
C LEU A 385 14.01 14.33 7.16
N ARG A 386 12.91 14.52 7.91
CA ARG A 386 12.94 14.44 9.38
C ARG A 386 13.35 13.05 9.86
N THR A 387 12.76 11.99 9.32
CA THR A 387 13.09 10.61 9.70
C THR A 387 14.55 10.29 9.38
N SER A 388 15.03 10.74 8.22
CA SER A 388 16.42 10.53 7.79
C SER A 388 17.42 11.31 8.63
N PHE A 389 17.09 12.56 8.99
CA PHE A 389 17.88 13.35 9.93
C PHE A 389 17.92 12.70 11.31
N GLY A 390 16.79 12.14 11.78
CA GLY A 390 16.75 11.34 13.00
C GLY A 390 17.69 10.14 12.92
N ALA A 391 17.68 9.37 11.82
CA ALA A 391 18.63 8.27 11.61
C ALA A 391 20.09 8.74 11.61
N PHE A 392 20.39 9.87 10.96
CA PHE A 392 21.74 10.48 10.98
C PHE A 392 22.20 10.76 12.40
N VAL A 393 21.38 11.43 13.21
CA VAL A 393 21.71 11.77 14.61
C VAL A 393 21.94 10.51 15.44
N ILE A 394 21.06 9.50 15.32
CA ILE A 394 21.17 8.24 16.08
C ILE A 394 22.44 7.47 15.72
N ILE A 395 22.74 7.35 14.43
CA ILE A 395 23.93 6.61 13.96
C ILE A 395 25.19 7.36 14.39
N LEU A 396 25.23 8.68 14.20
CA LEU A 396 26.38 9.50 14.57
C LEU A 396 26.65 9.46 16.08
N SER A 397 25.62 9.57 16.91
CA SER A 397 25.79 9.45 18.37
C SER A 397 26.26 8.06 18.78
N GLY A 398 25.78 7.00 18.12
CA GLY A 398 26.29 5.63 18.31
C GLY A 398 27.77 5.51 17.94
N CYS A 399 28.21 6.14 16.84
CA CYS A 399 29.61 6.18 16.43
C CYS A 399 30.47 6.90 17.48
N LEU A 400 30.02 8.05 17.98
CA LEU A 400 30.76 8.82 18.99
C LEU A 400 30.91 8.04 20.31
N ILE A 401 29.86 7.32 20.73
CA ILE A 401 29.94 6.43 21.91
C ILE A 401 30.94 5.31 21.67
N TRP A 402 30.94 4.69 20.48
CA TRP A 402 31.91 3.66 20.15
C TRP A 402 33.35 4.19 20.17
N ILE A 403 33.60 5.33 19.52
CA ILE A 403 34.93 5.96 19.49
C ILE A 403 35.39 6.31 20.91
N GLY A 404 34.52 6.87 21.75
CA GLY A 404 34.87 7.25 23.12
C GLY A 404 35.06 6.07 24.07
N SER A 405 34.33 4.97 23.88
CA SER A 405 34.45 3.77 24.71
C SER A 405 35.57 2.83 24.28
N ALA A 406 36.11 2.99 23.07
CA ALA A 406 37.06 2.07 22.43
C ALA A 406 36.58 0.60 22.48
N TRP A 407 35.27 0.38 22.47
CA TRP A 407 34.69 -0.96 22.61
C TRP A 407 35.04 -1.84 21.39
N PRO A 408 35.66 -3.03 21.57
CA PRO A 408 36.12 -3.85 20.45
C PRO A 408 35.04 -4.18 19.40
N ASP A 409 33.84 -4.58 19.84
CA ASP A 409 32.72 -4.91 18.93
C ASP A 409 31.75 -3.74 18.69
N GLY A 410 32.14 -2.52 19.05
CA GLY A 410 31.28 -1.36 18.84
C GLY A 410 30.99 -1.09 17.35
N GLY A 411 31.88 -1.50 16.44
CA GLY A 411 31.63 -1.42 14.99
C GLY A 411 30.46 -2.30 14.55
N THR A 412 30.35 -3.50 15.12
CA THR A 412 29.20 -4.40 14.91
C THR A 412 27.94 -3.81 15.53
N ALA A 413 28.02 -3.22 16.72
CA ALA A 413 26.88 -2.55 17.36
C ALA A 413 26.34 -1.38 16.52
N VAL A 414 27.20 -0.46 16.07
CA VAL A 414 26.82 0.67 15.21
C VAL A 414 26.30 0.19 13.86
N SER A 415 26.87 -0.90 13.34
CA SER A 415 26.38 -1.53 12.13
C SER A 415 24.92 -1.95 12.26
N ILE A 416 24.59 -2.75 13.29
CA ILE A 416 23.23 -3.20 13.65
C ILE A 416 22.30 -2.01 13.89
N LEU A 417 22.78 -0.97 14.57
CA LEU A 417 22.04 0.27 14.80
C LEU A 417 21.61 0.93 13.49
N GLY A 418 22.51 1.05 12.51
CA GLY A 418 22.20 1.58 11.18
C GLY A 418 21.20 0.72 10.41
N VAL A 419 21.26 -0.62 10.56
CA VAL A 419 20.25 -1.54 10.01
C VAL A 419 18.87 -1.25 10.60
N CYS A 420 18.77 -1.16 11.92
CA CYS A 420 17.50 -0.93 12.61
C CYS A 420 16.89 0.42 12.21
N CYS A 421 17.73 1.48 12.19
CA CYS A 421 17.29 2.82 11.81
C CYS A 421 16.78 2.88 10.36
N SER A 422 17.36 2.12 9.45
CA SER A 422 16.90 2.08 8.06
C SER A 422 15.68 1.18 7.89
N LEU A 423 15.76 -0.09 8.31
CA LEU A 423 14.76 -1.12 8.06
C LEU A 423 13.38 -0.80 8.64
N PHE A 424 13.33 -0.11 9.79
CA PHE A 424 12.08 0.19 10.48
C PHE A 424 11.59 1.63 10.30
N ALA A 425 12.37 2.52 9.69
CA ALA A 425 12.01 3.93 9.48
C ALA A 425 10.79 4.15 8.56
N SER A 426 10.38 3.15 7.79
CA SER A 426 9.18 3.23 6.93
C SER A 426 7.86 3.11 7.69
N PHE A 427 7.89 2.73 8.97
CA PHE A 427 6.68 2.58 9.80
C PHE A 427 6.43 3.85 10.61
N ASP A 428 5.15 4.19 10.82
CA ASP A 428 4.77 5.36 11.63
C ASP A 428 5.17 5.21 13.12
N ALA A 429 5.11 3.96 13.64
CA ALA A 429 5.47 3.58 15.00
C ALA A 429 6.61 2.52 14.98
N PRO A 430 7.85 2.93 14.65
CA PRO A 430 8.97 1.99 14.44
C PRO A 430 9.29 1.18 15.71
N ALA A 431 9.20 1.81 16.88
CA ALA A 431 9.56 1.20 18.16
C ALA A 431 8.75 -0.07 18.48
N ALA A 432 7.45 -0.11 18.14
CA ALA A 432 6.61 -1.27 18.41
C ALA A 432 7.05 -2.51 17.60
N HIS A 433 7.49 -2.30 16.35
CA HIS A 433 8.05 -3.37 15.52
C HIS A 433 9.44 -3.78 16.01
N LEU A 434 10.23 -2.82 16.51
CA LEU A 434 11.54 -3.09 17.09
C LEU A 434 11.48 -3.95 18.35
N VAL A 435 10.46 -3.77 19.21
CA VAL A 435 10.25 -4.64 20.39
C VAL A 435 9.99 -6.08 19.96
N LYS A 436 9.17 -6.30 18.93
CA LYS A 436 8.94 -7.65 18.38
C LYS A 436 10.23 -8.24 17.81
N TYR A 437 11.04 -7.43 17.12
CA TYR A 437 12.34 -7.83 16.63
C TYR A 437 13.30 -8.21 17.77
N LEU A 438 13.34 -7.40 18.85
CA LEU A 438 14.12 -7.66 20.05
C LEU A 438 13.75 -9.00 20.71
N ILE A 439 12.45 -9.30 20.85
CA ILE A 439 11.98 -10.61 21.33
C ILE A 439 12.50 -11.74 20.42
N GLY A 440 12.45 -11.53 19.11
CA GLY A 440 13.04 -12.44 18.13
C GLY A 440 14.54 -12.64 18.30
N CYS A 441 15.29 -11.57 18.54
CA CYS A 441 16.74 -11.61 18.83
C CYS A 441 17.05 -12.41 20.09
N VAL A 442 16.24 -12.32 21.15
CA VAL A 442 16.43 -13.13 22.38
C VAL A 442 16.38 -14.62 22.06
N TRP A 443 15.35 -15.06 21.34
CA TRP A 443 15.26 -16.45 20.87
C TRP A 443 16.39 -16.80 19.90
N GLY A 444 16.75 -15.89 19.00
CA GLY A 444 17.87 -16.04 18.07
C GLY A 444 19.18 -16.28 18.80
N VAL A 445 19.54 -15.47 19.80
CA VAL A 445 20.73 -15.64 20.63
C VAL A 445 20.68 -16.97 21.39
N LEU A 446 19.55 -17.31 22.01
CA LEU A 446 19.39 -18.55 22.75
C LEU A 446 19.65 -19.78 21.87
N PHE A 447 19.00 -19.84 20.70
CA PHE A 447 19.24 -20.92 19.74
C PHE A 447 20.67 -20.87 19.22
N SER A 448 21.25 -19.70 18.99
CA SER A 448 22.61 -19.59 18.49
C SER A 448 23.64 -20.16 19.47
N LEU A 449 23.52 -19.83 20.75
CA LEU A 449 24.43 -20.34 21.77
C LEU A 449 24.27 -21.86 21.93
N LEU A 450 23.03 -22.36 21.93
CA LEU A 450 22.76 -23.80 21.95
C LEU A 450 23.41 -24.50 20.75
N TYR A 451 23.19 -23.99 19.55
CA TYR A 451 23.70 -24.58 18.32
C TYR A 451 25.22 -24.49 18.25
N SER A 452 25.78 -23.33 18.58
CA SER A 452 27.22 -23.07 18.55
C SER A 452 27.97 -23.98 19.52
N PHE A 453 27.53 -24.12 20.77
CA PHE A 453 28.33 -24.83 21.79
C PHE A 453 27.94 -26.28 22.05
N VAL A 454 26.72 -26.70 21.70
CA VAL A 454 26.24 -28.07 21.96
C VAL A 454 26.16 -28.91 20.70
N LEU A 455 25.62 -28.34 19.61
CA LEU A 455 25.27 -29.12 18.41
C LEU A 455 26.38 -29.11 17.35
N LEU A 456 26.85 -27.93 16.93
CA LEU A 456 27.82 -27.76 15.84
C LEU A 456 29.14 -28.53 16.06
N PRO A 457 29.70 -28.63 17.29
CA PRO A 457 30.93 -29.41 17.51
C PRO A 457 30.80 -30.90 17.20
N GLN A 458 29.58 -31.44 17.15
CA GLN A 458 29.30 -32.86 16.90
C GLN A 458 28.94 -33.14 15.43
N VAL A 459 28.82 -32.11 14.59
CA VAL A 459 28.31 -32.22 13.23
C VAL A 459 29.46 -32.17 12.22
N ASN A 460 29.71 -33.30 11.56
CA ASN A 460 30.82 -33.44 10.60
C ASN A 460 30.35 -33.47 9.14
N GLU A 461 29.04 -33.60 8.90
CA GLU A 461 28.47 -33.73 7.55
C GLU A 461 27.42 -32.66 7.28
N PHE A 462 27.37 -32.18 6.03
CA PHE A 462 26.43 -31.15 5.62
C PHE A 462 24.96 -31.61 5.75
N ALA A 463 24.66 -32.87 5.43
CA ALA A 463 23.30 -33.40 5.53
C ALA A 463 22.78 -33.36 6.98
N LEU A 464 23.63 -33.74 7.94
CA LEU A 464 23.32 -33.64 9.37
C LEU A 464 23.18 -32.18 9.80
N LEU A 465 24.05 -31.29 9.32
CA LEU A 465 23.96 -29.85 9.60
C LEU A 465 22.61 -29.28 9.13
N ALA A 466 22.20 -29.59 7.90
CA ALA A 466 20.90 -29.19 7.38
C ALA A 466 19.75 -29.75 8.22
N ALA A 467 19.81 -31.03 8.61
CA ALA A 467 18.80 -31.66 9.45
C ALA A 467 18.69 -31.00 10.84
N VAL A 468 19.83 -30.64 11.45
CA VAL A 468 19.90 -29.97 12.75
C VAL A 468 19.38 -28.54 12.67
N LEU A 469 19.65 -27.82 11.59
CA LEU A 469 19.16 -26.46 11.36
C LEU A 469 17.65 -26.41 11.02
N ALA A 470 17.09 -27.50 10.48
CA ALA A 470 15.71 -27.54 9.98
C ALA A 470 14.64 -27.12 11.00
N PRO A 471 14.60 -27.62 12.25
CA PRO A 471 13.51 -27.30 13.18
C PRO A 471 13.37 -25.80 13.45
N VAL A 472 14.48 -25.11 13.72
CA VAL A 472 14.46 -23.67 14.05
C VAL A 472 14.14 -22.84 12.80
N TYR A 473 14.74 -23.16 11.65
CA TYR A 473 14.50 -22.41 10.42
C TYR A 473 13.12 -22.64 9.83
N LEU A 474 12.56 -23.86 9.91
CA LEU A 474 11.18 -24.12 9.49
C LEU A 474 10.17 -23.42 10.41
N LEU A 475 10.41 -23.43 11.72
CA LEU A 475 9.60 -22.69 12.68
C LEU A 475 9.65 -21.18 12.39
N ALA A 476 10.86 -20.63 12.25
CA ALA A 476 11.06 -19.22 11.97
C ALA A 476 10.46 -18.82 10.62
N GLY A 477 10.63 -19.62 9.57
CA GLY A 477 10.02 -19.40 8.26
C GLY A 477 8.49 -19.39 8.33
N SER A 478 7.89 -20.30 9.09
CA SER A 478 6.43 -20.35 9.29
C SER A 478 5.91 -19.10 10.01
N LEU A 479 6.61 -18.67 11.06
CA LEU A 479 6.33 -17.42 11.76
C LEU A 479 6.53 -16.19 10.87
N GLN A 480 7.49 -16.23 9.94
CA GLN A 480 7.76 -15.13 9.03
C GLN A 480 6.65 -14.93 7.99
N ALA A 481 6.02 -16.02 7.55
CA ALA A 481 4.88 -15.99 6.62
C ALA A 481 3.63 -15.30 7.21
N ARG A 482 3.56 -15.17 8.54
CA ARG A 482 2.41 -14.60 9.28
C ARG A 482 2.69 -13.13 9.64
N PRO A 483 1.87 -12.16 9.16
CA PRO A 483 2.13 -10.73 9.38
C PRO A 483 2.31 -10.28 10.83
N ALA A 484 1.62 -10.94 11.78
CA ALA A 484 1.70 -10.59 13.20
C ALA A 484 3.07 -10.88 13.81
N THR A 485 3.75 -11.92 13.32
CA THR A 485 5.00 -12.48 13.85
C THR A 485 6.21 -12.28 12.94
N THR A 486 6.05 -11.67 11.76
CA THR A 486 7.12 -11.50 10.76
C THR A 486 8.41 -10.90 11.33
N PHE A 487 8.33 -9.83 12.13
CA PHE A 487 9.52 -9.17 12.69
C PHE A 487 10.19 -9.97 13.80
N MET A 488 9.41 -10.72 14.59
CA MET A 488 9.95 -11.63 15.60
C MET A 488 10.71 -12.78 14.92
N ALA A 489 10.12 -13.37 13.88
CA ALA A 489 10.78 -14.38 13.07
C ALA A 489 12.06 -13.85 12.41
N MET A 490 12.02 -12.61 11.90
CA MET A 490 13.18 -11.95 11.30
C MET A 490 14.34 -11.85 12.30
N GLY A 491 14.08 -11.49 13.56
CA GLY A 491 15.10 -11.50 14.63
C GLY A 491 15.79 -12.86 14.77
N ILE A 492 15.01 -13.96 14.79
CA ILE A 492 15.56 -15.31 14.86
C ILE A 492 16.41 -15.62 13.62
N THR A 493 15.87 -15.41 12.42
CA THR A 493 16.53 -15.78 11.15
C THR A 493 17.80 -14.97 10.85
N LEU A 494 17.89 -13.73 11.34
CA LEU A 494 19.03 -12.85 11.12
C LEU A 494 20.12 -13.09 12.17
N THR A 495 19.76 -13.26 13.44
CA THR A 495 20.72 -13.44 14.52
C THR A 495 21.40 -14.81 14.47
N LEU A 496 20.65 -15.88 14.18
CA LEU A 496 21.17 -17.25 14.24
C LEU A 496 22.43 -17.49 13.38
N PRO A 497 22.43 -17.19 12.07
CA PRO A 497 23.60 -17.42 11.23
C PRO A 497 24.83 -16.56 11.63
N ILE A 498 24.61 -15.37 12.20
CA ILE A 498 25.68 -14.44 12.59
C ILE A 498 26.38 -14.97 13.83
N LEU A 499 25.61 -15.34 14.85
CA LEU A 499 26.14 -15.69 16.17
C LEU A 499 26.59 -17.16 16.26
N CYS A 500 26.03 -18.05 15.44
CA CYS A 500 26.56 -19.40 15.25
C CYS A 500 27.89 -19.45 14.50
N GLU A 501 28.38 -18.32 13.96
CA GLU A 501 29.55 -18.26 13.09
C GLU A 501 29.52 -19.32 11.98
N LEU A 502 28.39 -19.44 11.26
CA LEU A 502 28.24 -20.39 10.15
C LEU A 502 29.17 -20.02 8.99
N GLY A 503 30.47 -20.28 9.17
CA GLY A 503 31.57 -20.00 8.27
C GLY A 503 32.42 -21.24 7.97
N ALA A 504 33.49 -21.06 7.20
CA ALA A 504 34.37 -22.16 6.79
C ALA A 504 35.17 -22.79 7.95
N SER A 505 35.33 -22.06 9.06
CA SER A 505 36.02 -22.55 10.26
C SER A 505 35.25 -22.14 11.51
N TYR A 506 34.90 -23.12 12.35
CA TYR A 506 34.33 -22.91 13.68
C TYR A 506 35.45 -22.69 14.70
N ARG A 507 35.46 -21.54 15.40
CA ARG A 507 36.48 -21.21 16.41
C ARG A 507 35.98 -21.31 17.86
N GLY A 508 34.66 -21.34 18.08
CA GLY A 508 34.07 -21.64 19.39
C GLY A 508 34.44 -20.67 20.51
N ASP A 509 34.59 -19.37 20.23
CA ASP A 509 34.93 -18.37 21.24
C ASP A 509 33.66 -17.86 21.97
N PHE A 510 33.50 -18.29 23.22
CA PHE A 510 32.38 -17.87 24.06
C PHE A 510 32.41 -16.36 24.38
N ALA A 511 33.59 -15.77 24.56
CA ALA A 511 33.71 -14.35 24.90
C ALA A 511 33.26 -13.48 23.71
N THR A 512 33.69 -13.80 22.49
CA THR A 512 33.26 -13.10 21.28
C THR A 512 31.76 -13.28 21.02
N ALA A 513 31.23 -14.49 21.24
CA ALA A 513 29.79 -14.75 21.08
C ALA A 513 28.94 -13.90 22.04
N ILE A 514 29.33 -13.82 23.32
CA ILE A 514 28.64 -12.99 24.30
C ILE A 514 28.80 -11.50 24.01
N ASN A 515 30.00 -11.04 23.63
CA ASN A 515 30.22 -9.63 23.30
C ASN A 515 29.40 -9.20 22.06
N THR A 516 29.31 -10.07 21.04
CA THR A 516 28.46 -9.85 19.87
C THR A 516 26.96 -9.83 20.23
N ALA A 517 26.54 -10.70 21.16
CA ALA A 517 25.16 -10.69 21.68
C ALA A 517 24.84 -9.39 22.43
N LEU A 518 25.77 -8.90 23.27
CA LEU A 518 25.64 -7.61 23.96
C LEU A 518 25.58 -6.45 22.97
N ALA A 519 26.44 -6.45 21.94
CA ALA A 519 26.42 -5.50 20.82
C ALA A 519 25.06 -5.46 20.13
N LEU A 520 24.48 -6.62 19.84
CA LEU A 520 23.14 -6.74 19.26
C LEU A 520 22.07 -6.12 20.17
N PHE A 521 22.03 -6.47 21.46
CA PHE A 521 21.00 -5.97 22.36
C PHE A 521 21.13 -4.48 22.65
N ILE A 522 22.34 -3.97 22.86
CA ILE A 522 22.61 -2.55 23.06
C ILE A 522 22.22 -1.76 21.81
N ALA A 523 22.61 -2.22 20.62
CA ALA A 523 22.27 -1.56 19.37
C ALA A 523 20.75 -1.51 19.11
N VAL A 524 20.04 -2.64 19.31
CA VAL A 524 18.58 -2.70 19.11
C VAL A 524 17.84 -1.88 20.16
N GLY A 525 18.28 -1.90 21.43
CA GLY A 525 17.72 -1.07 22.50
C GLY A 525 17.93 0.42 22.24
N TYR A 526 19.14 0.80 21.83
CA TYR A 526 19.48 2.19 21.48
C TYR A 526 18.70 2.67 20.25
N ALA A 527 18.54 1.82 19.23
CA ALA A 527 17.69 2.10 18.08
C ALA A 527 16.23 2.31 18.50
N ALA A 528 15.68 1.45 19.38
CA ALA A 528 14.30 1.59 19.85
C ALA A 528 14.07 2.93 20.55
N PHE A 529 15.02 3.31 21.42
CA PHE A 529 14.99 4.59 22.12
C PHE A 529 15.11 5.78 21.16
N GLY A 530 16.14 5.78 20.30
CA GLY A 530 16.39 6.86 19.35
C GLY A 530 15.26 7.06 18.35
N MET A 531 14.74 5.98 17.76
CA MET A 531 13.65 6.03 16.79
C MET A 531 12.33 6.46 17.45
N ARG A 532 12.10 6.09 18.72
CA ARG A 532 10.95 6.57 19.50
C ARG A 532 11.00 8.09 19.66
N LEU A 533 12.18 8.65 19.93
CA LEU A 533 12.37 10.08 20.17
C LEU A 533 12.36 10.91 18.87
N LEU A 534 13.07 10.46 17.83
CA LEU A 534 13.37 11.29 16.67
C LEU A 534 12.58 10.93 15.40
N GLN A 535 12.06 9.70 15.28
CA GLN A 535 11.43 9.21 14.05
C GLN A 535 9.93 8.92 14.18
N THR A 536 9.42 8.75 15.39
CA THR A 536 8.00 8.38 15.61
C THR A 536 7.09 9.56 15.36
N VAL A 537 6.02 9.33 14.58
CA VAL A 537 4.99 10.33 14.30
C VAL A 537 3.71 9.89 14.99
N GLN A 538 3.16 10.74 15.86
CA GLN A 538 1.85 10.47 16.42
C GLN A 538 0.80 10.42 15.30
N ALA A 539 -0.08 9.42 15.34
CA ALA A 539 -1.10 9.18 14.31
C ALA A 539 -1.98 10.42 14.10
N GLU A 540 -2.32 11.13 15.18
CA GLU A 540 -3.14 12.34 15.12
C GLU A 540 -2.45 13.49 14.37
N THR A 541 -1.15 13.70 14.59
CA THR A 541 -0.36 14.70 13.85
C THR A 541 -0.29 14.36 12.36
N ALA A 542 -0.14 13.07 12.03
CA ALA A 542 -0.13 12.60 10.64
C ALA A 542 -1.50 12.82 9.97
N ILE A 543 -2.61 12.54 10.67
CA ILE A 543 -3.97 12.79 10.20
C ILE A 543 -4.21 14.28 9.94
N ARG A 544 -3.95 15.14 10.94
CA ARG A 544 -4.13 16.60 10.84
C ARG A 544 -3.31 17.17 9.67
N ARG A 545 -2.06 16.73 9.54
CA ARG A 545 -1.18 17.16 8.44
C ARG A 545 -1.71 16.76 7.06
N LEU A 546 -2.20 15.53 6.89
CA LEU A 546 -2.79 15.08 5.63
C LEU A 546 -4.03 15.90 5.26
N LEU A 547 -4.90 16.19 6.23
CA LEU A 547 -6.06 17.07 6.06
C LEU A 547 -5.64 18.48 5.63
N THR A 548 -4.67 19.09 6.33
CA THR A 548 -4.16 20.43 5.97
C THR A 548 -3.55 20.44 4.55
N LEU A 549 -2.90 19.36 4.12
CA LEU A 549 -2.36 19.24 2.77
C LEU A 549 -3.46 19.13 1.71
N CYS A 550 -4.55 18.40 1.98
CA CYS A 550 -5.73 18.37 1.10
C CYS A 550 -6.33 19.77 0.94
N GLN A 551 -6.64 20.44 2.05
CA GLN A 551 -7.20 21.79 2.03
C GLN A 551 -6.29 22.80 1.33
N ARG A 552 -4.96 22.74 1.56
CA ARG A 552 -3.99 23.61 0.89
C ARG A 552 -4.00 23.41 -0.63
N ASP A 553 -4.15 22.17 -1.10
CA ASP A 553 -4.18 21.90 -2.54
C ASP A 553 -5.51 22.32 -3.17
N ILE A 554 -6.64 22.25 -2.46
CA ILE A 554 -7.92 22.87 -2.90
C ILE A 554 -7.73 24.37 -3.13
N ARG A 555 -7.14 25.09 -2.17
CA ARG A 555 -6.89 26.54 -2.33
C ARG A 555 -5.94 26.86 -3.48
N ARG A 556 -4.93 26.02 -3.69
CA ARG A 556 -4.03 26.18 -4.84
C ARG A 556 -4.74 25.91 -6.17
N ALA A 557 -5.71 25.01 -6.20
CA ALA A 557 -6.58 24.81 -7.35
C ALA A 557 -7.51 26.02 -7.57
N ALA A 558 -8.10 26.55 -6.50
CA ALA A 558 -8.92 27.77 -6.52
C ALA A 558 -8.16 28.99 -7.05
N ARG A 559 -6.86 29.12 -6.73
CA ARG A 559 -5.95 30.17 -7.26
C ARG A 559 -5.30 29.85 -8.61
N GLY A 560 -5.64 28.72 -9.23
CA GLY A 560 -5.16 28.35 -10.58
C GLY A 560 -3.78 27.73 -10.68
N ARG A 561 -3.09 27.51 -9.56
CA ARG A 561 -1.75 26.91 -9.54
C ARG A 561 -1.75 25.40 -9.81
N LEU A 562 -2.91 24.75 -9.75
CA LEU A 562 -3.09 23.29 -9.89
C LEU A 562 -4.00 22.89 -11.07
N ALA A 563 -4.36 23.84 -11.93
CA ALA A 563 -5.59 23.83 -12.75
C ALA A 563 -5.73 22.77 -13.87
N HIS A 564 -4.80 21.83 -14.06
CA HIS A 564 -4.74 21.10 -15.34
C HIS A 564 -5.05 19.60 -15.31
N ASN A 565 -5.29 18.94 -14.16
CA ASN A 565 -5.45 17.47 -14.17
C ASN A 565 -6.43 16.92 -13.11
N ALA A 566 -7.73 16.85 -13.43
CA ALA A 566 -8.75 16.22 -12.59
C ALA A 566 -8.45 14.73 -12.27
N HIS A 567 -7.90 13.97 -13.22
CA HIS A 567 -7.45 12.59 -12.98
C HIS A 567 -6.33 12.50 -11.94
N ARG A 568 -5.36 13.43 -12.00
CA ARG A 568 -4.25 13.47 -11.04
C ARG A 568 -4.77 13.85 -9.64
N TRP A 569 -5.71 14.79 -9.55
CA TRP A 569 -6.37 15.16 -8.31
C TRP A 569 -7.06 13.95 -7.68
N THR A 570 -7.93 13.29 -8.44
CA THR A 570 -8.68 12.11 -8.02
C THR A 570 -7.74 11.02 -7.47
N ASN A 571 -6.74 10.62 -8.25
CA ASN A 571 -5.83 9.53 -7.84
C ASN A 571 -4.95 9.91 -6.65
N LEU A 572 -4.52 11.17 -6.54
CA LEU A 572 -3.75 11.65 -5.39
C LEU A 572 -4.60 11.65 -4.12
N MET A 573 -5.86 12.08 -4.22
CA MET A 573 -6.79 12.05 -3.11
C MET A 573 -7.08 10.63 -2.63
N ILE A 574 -7.29 9.68 -3.56
CA ILE A 574 -7.46 8.26 -3.23
C ILE A 574 -6.27 7.72 -2.44
N ASP A 575 -5.03 8.05 -2.81
CA ASP A 575 -3.85 7.64 -2.02
C ASP A 575 -3.80 8.30 -0.64
N ARG A 576 -4.14 9.59 -0.52
CA ARG A 576 -4.21 10.26 0.80
C ARG A 576 -5.28 9.66 1.69
N THR A 577 -6.45 9.35 1.16
CA THR A 577 -7.52 8.63 1.88
C THR A 577 -7.02 7.25 2.34
N ALA A 578 -6.36 6.51 1.44
CA ALA A 578 -5.85 5.18 1.75
C ALA A 578 -4.71 5.21 2.79
N LEU A 579 -3.91 6.28 2.84
CA LEU A 579 -2.95 6.54 3.90
C LEU A 579 -3.60 6.91 5.24
N LEU A 580 -4.74 7.60 5.21
CA LEU A 580 -5.42 8.07 6.41
C LEU A 580 -6.19 6.94 7.11
N LEU A 581 -6.85 6.07 6.32
CA LEU A 581 -7.80 5.10 6.83
C LEU A 581 -7.23 4.13 7.89
N PRO A 582 -6.01 3.58 7.75
CA PRO A 582 -5.42 2.70 8.77
C PRO A 582 -5.06 3.43 10.07
N ARG A 583 -4.96 4.77 10.03
CA ARG A 583 -4.62 5.61 11.19
C ARG A 583 -5.85 6.02 11.99
N LEU A 584 -7.04 5.84 11.43
CA LEU A 584 -8.28 6.12 12.14
C LEU A 584 -8.58 5.00 13.15
N PRO A 585 -9.11 5.36 14.33
CA PRO A 585 -9.63 4.37 15.26
C PRO A 585 -10.71 3.53 14.56
N GLN A 586 -10.64 2.21 14.69
CA GLN A 586 -11.47 1.26 13.96
C GLN A 586 -12.97 1.37 14.30
N SER A 587 -13.34 2.08 15.38
CA SER A 587 -14.73 2.32 15.78
C SER A 587 -14.80 3.61 16.63
N GLY A 588 -15.44 4.65 16.10
CA GLY A 588 -15.76 5.88 16.82
C GLY A 588 -16.49 6.88 15.93
N PRO A 589 -17.47 7.64 16.45
CA PRO A 589 -18.24 8.62 15.66
C PRO A 589 -17.35 9.66 14.97
N ALA A 590 -16.23 10.05 15.61
CA ALA A 590 -15.22 10.94 15.03
C ALA A 590 -14.56 10.40 13.74
N ALA A 591 -14.45 9.09 13.56
CA ALA A 591 -13.86 8.51 12.36
C ALA A 591 -14.81 8.62 11.15
N GLY A 592 -16.13 8.51 11.37
CA GLY A 592 -17.15 8.73 10.36
C GLY A 592 -17.14 10.19 9.88
N GLN A 593 -17.25 11.13 10.82
CA GLN A 593 -17.23 12.57 10.53
C GLN A 593 -15.99 13.01 9.73
N LEU A 594 -14.82 12.44 10.05
CA LEU A 594 -13.59 12.76 9.34
C LEU A 594 -13.58 12.21 7.91
N LEU A 595 -14.16 11.02 7.69
CA LEU A 595 -14.33 10.47 6.35
C LEU A 595 -15.31 11.30 5.50
N ASP A 596 -16.38 11.79 6.11
CA ASP A 596 -17.35 12.68 5.46
C ASP A 596 -16.68 14.00 5.08
N THR A 597 -15.87 14.55 5.99
CA THR A 597 -15.05 15.75 5.73
C THR A 597 -14.07 15.50 4.58
N MET A 598 -13.39 14.36 4.55
CA MET A 598 -12.49 14.01 3.46
C MET A 598 -13.23 13.87 2.13
N LEU A 599 -14.39 13.21 2.12
CA LEU A 599 -15.19 13.03 0.92
C LEU A 599 -15.64 14.39 0.36
N ARG A 600 -16.08 15.29 1.24
CA ARG A 600 -16.41 16.68 0.94
C ARG A 600 -15.22 17.40 0.30
N ASP A 601 -14.05 17.38 0.94
CA ASP A 601 -12.83 18.03 0.44
C ASP A 601 -12.44 17.53 -0.96
N ILE A 602 -12.54 16.22 -1.20
CA ILE A 602 -12.22 15.62 -2.51
C ILE A 602 -13.17 16.14 -3.59
N ARG A 603 -14.48 16.15 -3.30
CA ARG A 603 -15.53 16.62 -4.23
C ARG A 603 -15.42 18.12 -4.46
N THR A 604 -15.25 18.93 -3.41
CA THR A 604 -15.05 20.38 -3.53
C THR A 604 -13.83 20.69 -4.39
N GLY A 605 -12.70 20.02 -4.17
CA GLY A 605 -11.52 20.21 -5.01
C GLY A 605 -11.75 19.85 -6.48
N LEU A 606 -12.53 18.79 -6.76
CA LEU A 606 -12.89 18.40 -8.12
C LEU A 606 -13.84 19.41 -8.78
N ALA A 607 -14.86 19.87 -8.05
CA ALA A 607 -15.79 20.90 -8.50
C ALA A 607 -15.06 22.21 -8.82
N VAL A 608 -14.14 22.65 -7.97
CA VAL A 608 -13.28 23.84 -8.20
C VAL A 608 -12.46 23.71 -9.48
N ILE A 609 -11.86 22.54 -9.73
CA ILE A 609 -11.08 22.29 -10.95
C ILE A 609 -11.97 22.37 -12.20
N HIS A 610 -13.17 21.76 -12.16
CA HIS A 610 -14.11 21.78 -13.28
C HIS A 610 -14.68 23.18 -13.53
N LEU A 611 -15.06 23.89 -12.46
CA LEU A 611 -15.59 25.24 -12.54
C LEU A 611 -14.57 26.19 -13.16
N ARG A 612 -13.32 26.17 -12.68
CA ARG A 612 -12.26 27.01 -13.22
C ARG A 612 -11.98 26.72 -14.69
N ARG A 613 -11.93 25.44 -15.10
CA ARG A 613 -11.69 25.06 -16.50
C ARG A 613 -12.78 25.63 -17.43
N ARG A 614 -14.04 25.61 -16.99
CA ARG A 614 -15.18 26.04 -17.79
C ARG A 614 -15.37 27.55 -17.82
N TYR A 615 -15.01 28.24 -16.73
CA TYR A 615 -15.08 29.71 -16.65
C TYR A 615 -13.82 30.42 -17.15
N GLN A 616 -12.73 29.70 -17.45
CA GLN A 616 -11.57 30.26 -18.17
C GLN A 616 -11.90 30.76 -19.58
N GLN A 617 -12.96 30.24 -20.19
CA GLN A 617 -13.40 30.57 -21.54
C GLN A 617 -14.67 31.46 -21.55
N ALA A 618 -15.13 31.90 -20.37
CA ALA A 618 -16.31 32.75 -20.21
C ALA A 618 -15.94 34.23 -20.24
N ASP A 619 -16.95 35.09 -20.29
CA ASP A 619 -16.79 36.55 -20.21
C ASP A 619 -16.08 36.96 -18.90
N SER A 620 -15.31 38.05 -18.97
CA SER A 620 -14.49 38.54 -17.85
C SER A 620 -15.29 38.75 -16.56
N ALA A 621 -16.50 39.30 -16.64
CA ALA A 621 -17.36 39.53 -15.47
C ALA A 621 -17.76 38.23 -14.76
N SER A 622 -18.13 37.18 -15.53
CA SER A 622 -18.47 35.87 -14.96
C SER A 622 -17.24 35.15 -14.42
N ALA A 623 -16.09 35.29 -15.07
CA ALA A 623 -14.83 34.75 -14.61
C ALA A 623 -14.38 35.39 -13.28
N ASP A 624 -14.54 36.71 -13.15
CA ASP A 624 -14.21 37.46 -11.92
C ASP A 624 -15.14 37.10 -10.76
N ALA A 625 -16.45 36.98 -11.02
CA ALA A 625 -17.41 36.55 -10.01
C ALA A 625 -17.13 35.12 -9.51
N VAL A 626 -16.79 34.20 -10.41
CA VAL A 626 -16.35 32.85 -10.03
C VAL A 626 -15.02 32.87 -9.28
N GLN A 627 -14.07 33.71 -9.67
CA GLN A 627 -12.80 33.83 -8.95
C GLN A 627 -13.00 34.37 -7.53
N ALA A 628 -13.90 35.35 -7.34
CA ALA A 628 -14.27 35.85 -6.01
C ALA A 628 -14.90 34.74 -5.13
N LEU A 629 -15.80 33.93 -5.71
CA LEU A 629 -16.37 32.76 -5.04
C LEU A 629 -15.27 31.74 -4.65
N LEU A 630 -14.34 31.47 -5.56
CA LEU A 630 -13.24 30.53 -5.32
C LEU A 630 -12.25 31.03 -4.25
N ASP A 631 -12.01 32.34 -4.19
CA ASP A 631 -11.14 32.95 -3.17
C ASP A 631 -11.79 32.97 -1.78
N ALA A 632 -13.13 32.96 -1.71
CA ALA A 632 -13.89 32.84 -0.47
C ALA A 632 -13.89 31.41 0.13
N LEU A 633 -13.39 30.39 -0.59
CA LEU A 633 -13.24 29.01 -0.07
C LEU A 633 -12.14 28.91 1.00
N ASN A 634 -12.53 29.20 2.25
CA ASN A 634 -11.72 29.11 3.46
C ASN A 634 -11.64 27.67 4.02
N PRO A 635 -10.71 27.35 4.97
CA PRO A 635 -10.57 25.99 5.54
C PRO A 635 -11.82 25.48 6.27
N GLN A 636 -12.61 26.41 6.78
CA GLN A 636 -13.97 26.19 7.25
C GLN A 636 -14.82 27.14 6.40
N PRO A 637 -15.28 26.70 5.23
CA PRO A 637 -16.15 27.55 4.42
C PRO A 637 -17.43 27.78 5.22
N ASP A 638 -17.77 29.05 5.42
CA ASP A 638 -19.11 29.40 5.85
C ASP A 638 -20.05 29.10 4.68
N ILE A 639 -20.70 27.93 4.76
CA ILE A 639 -21.57 27.42 3.70
C ILE A 639 -22.69 28.42 3.43
N THR A 640 -23.24 29.04 4.47
CA THR A 640 -24.33 30.01 4.36
C THR A 640 -23.89 31.29 3.64
N ALA A 641 -22.64 31.74 3.85
CA ALA A 641 -22.07 32.87 3.14
C ALA A 641 -21.77 32.58 1.65
N LEU A 642 -21.52 31.32 1.29
CA LEU A 642 -21.24 30.89 -0.09
C LEU A 642 -22.51 30.55 -0.88
N GLU A 643 -23.61 30.22 -0.21
CA GLU A 643 -24.89 29.87 -0.84
C GLU A 643 -25.45 31.00 -1.71
N GLN A 644 -25.51 32.22 -1.20
CA GLN A 644 -26.03 33.38 -1.94
C GLN A 644 -25.27 33.63 -3.26
N PRO A 645 -23.93 33.73 -3.28
CA PRO A 645 -23.20 33.91 -4.53
C PRO A 645 -23.29 32.70 -5.48
N VAL A 646 -23.36 31.47 -4.97
CA VAL A 646 -23.57 30.27 -5.81
C VAL A 646 -24.95 30.30 -6.47
N ASN A 647 -26.00 30.63 -5.72
CA ASN A 647 -27.36 30.74 -6.23
C ASN A 647 -27.51 31.89 -7.24
N ALA A 648 -26.85 33.02 -7.00
CA ALA A 648 -26.84 34.14 -7.94
C ALA A 648 -26.18 33.78 -9.27
N LEU A 649 -25.03 33.08 -9.23
CA LEU A 649 -24.35 32.59 -10.43
C LEU A 649 -25.14 31.50 -11.16
N LEU A 650 -25.84 30.63 -10.41
CA LEU A 650 -26.72 29.61 -10.99
C LEU A 650 -27.94 30.24 -11.69
N ALA A 651 -28.55 31.25 -11.08
CA ALA A 651 -29.64 32.00 -11.67
C ALA A 651 -29.22 32.79 -12.92
N GLN A 652 -27.94 33.18 -13.03
CA GLN A 652 -27.39 33.78 -14.26
C GLN A 652 -27.05 32.73 -15.33
N ALA A 653 -26.66 31.53 -14.92
CA ALA A 653 -26.31 30.44 -15.84
C ALA A 653 -27.55 29.69 -16.39
N LEU A 654 -28.72 29.84 -15.75
CA LEU A 654 -30.01 29.31 -16.18
C LEU A 654 -30.88 30.46 -16.72
N PRO A 655 -31.58 30.32 -17.87
CA PRO A 655 -31.74 29.11 -18.68
C PRO A 655 -30.55 28.82 -19.59
N ALA A 656 -30.08 27.57 -19.57
CA ALA A 656 -28.90 27.13 -20.31
C ALA A 656 -29.24 26.77 -21.77
N THR A 657 -29.34 27.80 -22.62
CA THR A 657 -29.75 27.69 -24.03
C THR A 657 -28.66 27.06 -24.92
N ASP A 658 -27.38 27.30 -24.62
CA ASP A 658 -26.22 26.77 -25.33
C ASP A 658 -25.46 25.69 -24.53
N ALA A 659 -24.69 24.86 -25.24
CA ALA A 659 -23.92 23.77 -24.63
C ALA A 659 -22.91 24.27 -23.58
N ALA A 660 -22.29 25.45 -23.79
CA ALA A 660 -21.31 25.99 -22.85
C ALA A 660 -21.96 26.51 -21.57
N SER A 661 -23.15 27.11 -21.62
CA SER A 661 -23.90 27.47 -20.41
C SER A 661 -24.39 26.24 -19.64
N ARG A 662 -24.77 25.16 -20.33
CA ARG A 662 -25.15 23.89 -19.67
C ARG A 662 -23.98 23.29 -18.89
N GLU A 663 -22.78 23.33 -19.47
CA GLU A 663 -21.57 22.86 -18.81
C GLU A 663 -21.18 23.74 -17.60
N ARG A 664 -21.35 25.06 -17.71
CA ARG A 664 -21.10 26.02 -16.63
C ARG A 664 -22.07 25.81 -15.46
N ALA A 665 -23.37 25.69 -15.75
CA ALA A 665 -24.40 25.39 -14.75
C ALA A 665 -24.11 24.06 -14.04
N GLU A 666 -23.71 23.01 -14.77
CA GLU A 666 -23.33 21.72 -14.17
C GLU A 666 -22.14 21.84 -13.20
N ALA A 667 -21.13 22.65 -13.53
CA ALA A 667 -19.99 22.85 -12.65
C ALA A 667 -20.36 23.60 -11.36
N LEU A 668 -21.27 24.58 -11.45
CA LEU A 668 -21.82 25.28 -10.28
C LEU A 668 -22.69 24.37 -9.42
N ILE A 669 -23.52 23.52 -10.03
CA ILE A 669 -24.32 22.50 -9.31
C ILE A 669 -23.40 21.51 -8.58
N ALA A 670 -22.32 21.07 -9.22
CA ALA A 670 -21.34 20.20 -8.57
C ALA A 670 -20.71 20.85 -7.34
N LEU A 671 -20.39 22.14 -7.40
CA LEU A 671 -19.89 22.89 -6.25
C LEU A 671 -20.98 23.05 -5.17
N TYR A 672 -22.20 23.39 -5.56
CA TYR A 672 -23.36 23.51 -4.66
C TYR A 672 -23.60 22.22 -3.87
N CYS A 673 -23.68 21.07 -4.55
CA CYS A 673 -23.84 19.77 -3.91
C CYS A 673 -22.66 19.39 -3.01
N ALA A 674 -21.43 19.74 -3.38
CA ALA A 674 -20.24 19.42 -2.59
C ALA A 674 -20.14 20.25 -1.29
N LEU A 675 -20.65 21.49 -1.27
CA LEU A 675 -20.62 22.36 -0.10
C LEU A 675 -21.65 21.95 0.97
N HIS A 676 -22.79 21.44 0.56
CA HIS A 676 -23.86 21.06 1.48
C HIS A 676 -23.71 19.57 1.85
N LEU A 677 -23.62 19.25 3.14
CA LEU A 677 -23.76 17.85 3.60
C LEU A 677 -25.24 17.50 3.80
N PRO A 678 -25.63 16.23 3.63
CA PRO A 678 -26.95 15.75 4.06
C PRO A 678 -27.14 15.95 5.57
N GLU A 679 -28.31 16.42 5.99
CA GLU A 679 -28.67 16.78 7.38
C GLU A 679 -28.44 15.65 8.40
N GLU A 680 -28.50 14.37 8.00
CA GLU A 680 -28.23 13.23 8.90
C GLU A 680 -26.79 13.21 9.45
N SER A 681 -25.83 13.86 8.77
CA SER A 681 -24.46 14.01 9.28
C SER A 681 -24.30 15.13 10.31
N GLN A 682 -25.28 16.03 10.43
CA GLN A 682 -25.31 17.10 11.43
C GLN A 682 -25.94 16.65 12.76
N ASN A 683 -26.84 15.67 12.75
CA ASN A 683 -27.46 15.11 13.97
C ASN A 683 -26.53 14.20 14.81
N HIS A 684 -25.28 14.03 14.39
CA HIS A 684 -24.23 13.39 15.18
C HIS A 684 -23.11 14.35 15.59
N ALA A 685 -23.33 15.68 15.47
CA ALA A 685 -22.39 16.72 15.90
C ALA A 685 -22.40 16.92 17.42
#